data_AF-A0A2A7MCL8-F1
#
_entry.id   AF-A0A2A7MCL8-F1
#
_cell.length_a   1.000
_cell.length_b   1.000
_cell.length_c   1.000
_cell.angle_alpha   90.00
_cell.angle_beta   90.00
_cell.angle_gamma   90.00
#
_symmetry.space_group_name_H-M   'P 1'
#
loop_
_entity.id
_entity.type
_entity.pdbx_description
1 polymer ?
#
loop_
_entity_poly.entity_id
_entity_poly.type
_entity_poly.pdbx_seq_one_letter_code
_entity_poly.pdbx_strand_id
1 'polypeptide(L)'
;MLNKKKVLKWISVITIGLITNIICIPLQHNIVPALAQTDQIADVQYSENFEESIGEWKTRGGAVVSQDSTQKYKENNSLKVSGRTKTWEGPIKDLTNILTKGETYHFSVYVMYDDENGLDNQVFNLQFESVTGESKTYKAAGSGIAQKGQWTKIEGDYTIPESADKYSLYIELPYKADDKVNDSDKIDFYLDNLVITKTEIAKKDFQRDIPKLKEVFSAYFPVGTEINTNQLDSSDIHSEFLKYQYNALVPGNFMKPDALQPTEGNFNWDEGDKYVEFGQENGMILRGHTLVWHSQIPNWFFEDKNDSTKPASSELLRSRLENHIKTVVGRYKGKIKYWDVVNEVISDNSGLRGENEGSKWKSIIGDIDGDGYDSDYIELAFKYAHEADPEAKLIINEYGTEGSTRKRDDLYNLVERMLKKGIPVDGIGIQSHISITRPSVEQIKSCIEKFATLKKYNPDFTVQVTELDMSIYNSDDEPENITNDILVQQASQYKSLFDVYKEEAQKGNLGLVMFWGNSDDDSWLDNFPVVGRNNAALLFDRNLQAKPAYWAIVNPSKVDVYKKTVNTSSGTPVIGNNVDAKWMTTKSFDVNSFVKGLDGATAKVKSMWDVDNLYIFADVHDETVGDKDSVDIYVSNSEGKYEKYSINRSTNNDRIKVSKTSSGYQIQAKLPLEGIEARLGTKIIFDMKINDNDSNGDITSSAVWNDYASTDTLNPENGGILLFSQASKLVEVKKGTPVIDGSIDDIWKTANVISTDVSLQGEGTAKAKVRLLWDKNYIYVLSEVSDGTLDKTSKNLHEQDSVEAFIDENNARTSDYDNDDAQYRVNYDNEQSGGGNRIVDKFKSAASKTDDGYVVEMAIPLNNQAVVNQILGFDFQVNDATNGTRNGVNIWCDESSMTWSTLKNIGNILLIG
;
A
#
# COMPACT_ATOMS: atom_id res chain seq x y z
N MET A 1 10.85 -39.38 -39.48
CA MET A 1 10.57 -40.36 -40.57
C MET A 1 9.59 -41.43 -40.05
N LEU A 2 8.83 -42.06 -40.96
CA LEU A 2 8.15 -43.36 -40.81
C LEU A 2 6.99 -43.54 -39.81
N ASN A 3 5.82 -43.14 -40.34
CA ASN A 3 4.45 -43.64 -40.11
C ASN A 3 4.27 -45.18 -40.13
N LYS A 4 3.35 -45.72 -39.29
CA LYS A 4 2.60 -47.01 -39.37
C LYS A 4 1.52 -46.99 -38.26
N LYS A 5 0.18 -46.99 -38.40
CA LYS A 5 -0.85 -47.47 -39.36
C LYS A 5 -1.39 -48.90 -39.13
N LYS A 6 -2.74 -49.01 -39.07
CA LYS A 6 -3.67 -50.17 -38.92
C LYS A 6 -4.00 -50.55 -37.46
N VAL A 7 -5.26 -50.61 -36.98
CA VAL A 7 -6.61 -50.97 -37.50
C VAL A 7 -6.91 -52.49 -37.56
N LEU A 8 -7.78 -52.95 -36.64
CA LEU A 8 -8.85 -53.92 -36.92
C LEU A 8 -10.13 -53.60 -36.10
N LYS A 9 -11.17 -54.45 -36.15
CA LYS A 9 -12.60 -54.04 -36.14
C LYS A 9 -13.55 -55.27 -35.97
N TRP A 10 -14.84 -55.02 -35.65
CA TRP A 10 -16.01 -55.94 -35.63
C TRP A 10 -16.19 -56.84 -34.38
N ILE A 11 -17.41 -57.22 -33.90
CA ILE A 11 -18.75 -56.58 -33.89
C ILE A 11 -19.68 -57.24 -32.81
N SER A 12 -20.67 -56.50 -32.30
CA SER A 12 -21.98 -56.85 -31.64
C SER A 12 -22.19 -58.09 -30.71
N VAL A 13 -22.88 -57.90 -29.56
CA VAL A 13 -24.34 -58.12 -29.33
C VAL A 13 -24.71 -57.85 -27.84
N ILE A 14 -25.97 -57.46 -27.58
CA ILE A 14 -26.60 -57.01 -26.31
C ILE A 14 -26.98 -58.18 -25.37
N THR A 15 -26.93 -58.01 -24.03
CA THR A 15 -28.04 -58.31 -23.06
C THR A 15 -27.77 -57.78 -21.62
N ILE A 16 -28.82 -57.18 -21.06
CA ILE A 16 -29.16 -56.69 -19.69
C ILE A 16 -28.53 -57.41 -18.48
N GLY A 17 -28.15 -56.66 -17.42
CA GLY A 17 -28.04 -57.22 -16.05
C GLY A 17 -27.30 -56.41 -14.94
N LEU A 18 -28.05 -55.59 -14.19
CA LEU A 18 -27.86 -55.12 -12.78
C LEU A 18 -26.47 -54.70 -12.19
N ILE A 19 -26.44 -53.44 -11.71
CA ILE A 19 -26.00 -52.96 -10.38
C ILE A 19 -24.49 -52.80 -10.03
N THR A 20 -24.21 -51.70 -9.31
CA THR A 20 -22.97 -51.28 -8.60
C THR A 20 -21.69 -51.08 -9.41
N ASN A 21 -21.35 -49.81 -9.67
CA ASN A 21 -20.25 -49.17 -8.95
C ASN A 21 -20.34 -47.64 -9.01
N ILE A 22 -20.14 -46.98 -7.87
CA ILE A 22 -20.01 -45.53 -7.77
C ILE A 22 -18.55 -45.18 -8.09
N ILE A 23 -18.33 -44.31 -9.06
CA ILE A 23 -17.04 -43.64 -9.27
C ILE A 23 -17.29 -42.15 -9.05
N CYS A 24 -16.84 -41.63 -7.90
CA CYS A 24 -16.75 -40.20 -7.68
C CYS A 24 -15.64 -39.63 -8.55
N ILE A 25 -16.02 -38.76 -9.49
CA ILE A 25 -15.10 -37.81 -10.13
C ILE A 25 -15.19 -36.52 -9.30
N PRO A 26 -14.07 -35.91 -8.87
CA PRO A 26 -14.12 -34.69 -8.08
C PRO A 26 -14.65 -33.52 -8.92
N LEU A 27 -15.61 -32.79 -8.35
CA LEU A 27 -16.14 -31.54 -8.90
C LEU A 27 -15.11 -30.42 -8.73
N GLN A 28 -14.42 -30.05 -9.81
CA GLN A 28 -13.77 -28.75 -9.88
C GLN A 28 -14.84 -27.66 -9.93
N HIS A 29 -15.09 -27.01 -8.80
CA HIS A 29 -15.88 -25.78 -8.75
C HIS A 29 -15.06 -24.60 -9.29
N ASN A 30 -14.95 -24.52 -10.61
CA ASN A 30 -14.66 -23.24 -11.26
C ASN A 30 -15.90 -22.35 -11.15
N ILE A 31 -16.06 -21.67 -10.01
CA ILE A 31 -16.99 -20.55 -9.89
C ILE A 31 -16.32 -19.35 -10.56
N VAL A 32 -16.33 -19.36 -11.89
CA VAL A 32 -16.39 -18.11 -12.63
C VAL A 32 -17.78 -17.55 -12.34
N PRO A 33 -17.95 -16.30 -11.87
CA PRO A 33 -19.23 -15.63 -11.96
C PRO A 33 -19.51 -15.41 -13.44
N ALA A 34 -20.13 -16.42 -14.05
CA ALA A 34 -20.66 -16.28 -15.38
C ALA A 34 -21.70 -15.15 -15.30
N LEU A 35 -21.41 -14.03 -15.96
CA LEU A 35 -22.43 -13.13 -16.48
C LEU A 35 -23.22 -13.90 -17.54
N ALA A 36 -24.03 -14.85 -17.07
CA ALA A 36 -25.19 -15.34 -17.78
C ALA A 36 -26.20 -14.19 -17.75
N GLN A 37 -25.93 -13.20 -18.61
CA GLN A 37 -26.93 -12.24 -19.03
C GLN A 37 -28.00 -13.06 -19.73
N THR A 38 -28.98 -13.53 -18.95
CA THR A 38 -30.19 -14.13 -19.49
C THR A 38 -30.81 -13.10 -20.42
N ASP A 39 -31.17 -13.51 -21.63
CA ASP A 39 -32.01 -12.73 -22.54
C ASP A 39 -33.40 -12.52 -21.90
N GLN A 40 -33.46 -11.65 -20.89
CA GLN A 40 -34.71 -11.03 -20.49
C GLN A 40 -35.16 -10.18 -21.67
N ILE A 41 -36.46 -10.27 -21.97
CA ILE A 41 -37.09 -9.46 -23.01
C ILE A 41 -36.93 -8.00 -22.58
N ALA A 42 -35.97 -7.30 -23.19
CA ALA A 42 -35.68 -5.93 -22.82
C ALA A 42 -36.91 -5.05 -23.07
N ASP A 43 -37.34 -4.30 -22.05
CA ASP A 43 -38.55 -3.49 -22.11
C ASP A 43 -38.28 -2.22 -22.93
N VAL A 44 -38.36 -2.36 -24.26
CA VAL A 44 -38.13 -1.28 -25.23
C VAL A 44 -39.20 -0.21 -25.05
N GLN A 45 -38.81 0.94 -24.48
CA GLN A 45 -39.68 2.10 -24.28
C GLN A 45 -39.84 2.91 -25.57
N TYR A 46 -38.78 2.94 -26.39
CA TYR A 46 -38.75 3.67 -27.65
C TYR A 46 -37.71 3.06 -28.59
N SER A 47 -38.02 3.06 -29.87
CA SER A 47 -37.09 2.69 -30.93
C SER A 47 -37.37 3.53 -32.17
N GLU A 48 -36.33 3.90 -32.90
CA GLU A 48 -36.43 4.69 -34.13
C GLU A 48 -35.47 4.14 -35.18
N ASN A 49 -36.01 3.70 -36.32
CA ASN A 49 -35.25 3.23 -37.48
C ASN A 49 -35.37 4.17 -38.69
N PHE A 50 -36.09 5.28 -38.56
CA PHE A 50 -36.21 6.31 -39.60
C PHE A 50 -36.75 5.83 -40.96
N GLU A 51 -37.40 4.67 -41.03
CA GLU A 51 -37.91 4.10 -42.29
C GLU A 51 -39.14 4.85 -42.83
N GLU A 52 -40.03 5.30 -41.95
CA GLU A 52 -41.24 6.03 -42.36
C GLU A 52 -40.98 7.54 -42.54
N SER A 53 -40.23 8.16 -41.62
CA SER A 53 -39.87 9.58 -41.63
C SER A 53 -38.82 9.89 -40.55
N ILE A 54 -38.43 11.17 -40.40
CA ILE A 54 -37.65 11.64 -39.25
C ILE A 54 -38.48 11.79 -37.95
N GLY A 55 -39.78 11.48 -37.97
CA GLY A 55 -40.66 11.58 -36.81
C GLY A 55 -40.69 12.98 -36.19
N GLU A 56 -40.53 13.05 -34.86
CA GLU A 56 -40.46 14.31 -34.10
C GLU A 56 -39.02 14.79 -33.84
N TRP A 57 -38.02 14.20 -34.49
CA TRP A 57 -36.65 14.68 -34.38
C TRP A 57 -36.54 16.09 -34.96
N LYS A 58 -35.89 16.98 -34.20
CA LYS A 58 -35.71 18.38 -34.54
C LYS A 58 -34.22 18.68 -34.67
N THR A 59 -33.90 19.80 -35.30
CA THR A 59 -32.54 20.32 -35.29
C THR A 59 -32.25 21.08 -34.00
N ARG A 60 -31.02 20.96 -33.50
CA ARG A 60 -30.45 21.75 -32.40
C ARG A 60 -29.44 22.72 -33.01
N GLY A 61 -29.71 24.02 -32.89
CA GLY A 61 -28.91 25.08 -33.52
C GLY A 61 -29.24 25.28 -34.99
N GLY A 62 -28.23 25.63 -35.80
CA GLY A 62 -28.35 25.99 -37.22
C GLY A 62 -28.26 24.83 -38.21
N ALA A 63 -28.02 23.59 -37.75
CA ALA A 63 -27.95 22.41 -38.62
C ALA A 63 -29.29 22.08 -39.29
N VAL A 64 -29.25 21.20 -40.29
CA VAL A 64 -30.43 20.61 -40.94
C VAL A 64 -30.49 19.13 -40.60
N VAL A 65 -31.70 18.63 -40.31
CA VAL A 65 -31.97 17.22 -40.03
C VAL A 65 -32.99 16.72 -41.06
N SER A 66 -32.68 15.62 -41.74
CA SER A 66 -33.48 15.07 -42.86
C SER A 66 -33.33 13.56 -42.99
N GLN A 67 -34.32 12.89 -43.58
CA GLN A 67 -34.21 11.48 -43.94
C GLN A 67 -33.25 11.30 -45.13
N ASP A 68 -32.39 10.29 -45.11
CA ASP A 68 -31.47 9.95 -46.20
C ASP A 68 -31.55 8.44 -46.51
N SER A 69 -31.57 8.08 -47.80
CA SER A 69 -31.62 6.69 -48.27
C SER A 69 -30.34 6.23 -48.98
N THR A 70 -29.32 7.10 -49.06
CA THR A 70 -28.00 6.77 -49.61
C THR A 70 -27.18 6.04 -48.56
N GLN A 71 -27.14 6.57 -47.34
CA GLN A 71 -26.45 6.02 -46.18
C GLN A 71 -27.46 5.49 -45.16
N LYS A 72 -27.26 4.24 -44.71
CA LYS A 72 -28.09 3.55 -43.71
C LYS A 72 -27.29 2.42 -43.07
N TYR A 73 -27.54 2.13 -41.80
CA TYR A 73 -26.99 0.97 -41.10
C TYR A 73 -27.82 -0.26 -41.41
N LYS A 74 -29.15 -0.11 -41.42
CA LYS A 74 -30.11 -1.18 -41.64
C LYS A 74 -31.23 -0.72 -42.58
N GLU A 75 -31.94 -1.68 -43.18
CA GLU A 75 -33.12 -1.42 -44.02
C GLU A 75 -32.85 -0.41 -45.17
N ASN A 76 -33.52 0.74 -45.26
CA ASN A 76 -33.48 1.62 -46.43
C ASN A 76 -33.11 3.08 -46.14
N ASN A 77 -33.29 3.57 -44.91
CA ASN A 77 -33.19 4.99 -44.56
C ASN A 77 -32.37 5.22 -43.28
N SER A 78 -31.92 6.47 -43.08
CA SER A 78 -31.34 6.95 -41.83
C SER A 78 -31.66 8.42 -41.61
N LEU A 79 -31.32 8.94 -40.43
CA LEU A 79 -31.38 10.37 -40.11
C LEU A 79 -30.06 11.04 -40.48
N LYS A 80 -30.04 11.82 -41.56
CA LYS A 80 -28.92 12.69 -41.89
C LYS A 80 -28.98 14.01 -41.13
N VAL A 81 -27.81 14.45 -40.67
CA VAL A 81 -27.53 15.74 -40.06
C VAL A 81 -26.53 16.47 -40.95
N SER A 82 -26.82 17.71 -41.35
CA SER A 82 -25.98 18.45 -42.29
C SER A 82 -25.91 19.95 -42.04
N GLY A 83 -24.96 20.62 -42.70
CA GLY A 83 -24.82 22.08 -42.64
C GLY A 83 -24.44 22.62 -41.26
N ARG A 84 -23.73 21.81 -40.47
CA ARG A 84 -23.29 22.18 -39.12
C ARG A 84 -22.22 23.26 -39.17
N THR A 85 -22.28 24.18 -38.21
CA THR A 85 -21.32 25.27 -38.02
C THR A 85 -20.60 25.20 -36.66
N LYS A 86 -21.15 24.43 -35.70
CA LYS A 86 -20.61 24.20 -34.35
C LYS A 86 -20.62 22.70 -34.00
N THR A 87 -19.75 22.29 -33.07
CA THR A 87 -19.67 20.90 -32.58
C THR A 87 -20.95 20.40 -31.94
N TRP A 88 -21.62 21.26 -31.16
CA TRP A 88 -22.84 20.96 -30.40
C TRP A 88 -24.13 20.91 -31.22
N GLU A 89 -24.07 21.32 -32.49
CA GLU A 89 -25.22 21.26 -33.40
C GLU A 89 -25.47 19.83 -33.86
N GLY A 90 -26.74 19.42 -33.88
CA GLY A 90 -27.11 18.02 -34.10
C GLY A 90 -28.62 17.78 -34.01
N PRO A 91 -29.06 16.52 -34.04
CA PRO A 91 -30.46 16.14 -33.92
C PRO A 91 -30.86 16.02 -32.44
N ILE A 92 -32.07 16.45 -32.11
CA ILE A 92 -32.65 16.41 -30.75
C ILE A 92 -34.07 15.84 -30.76
N LYS A 93 -34.40 15.00 -29.78
CA LYS A 93 -35.70 14.37 -29.57
C LYS A 93 -36.17 14.59 -28.13
N ASP A 94 -37.39 15.11 -27.98
CA ASP A 94 -38.06 15.22 -26.68
C ASP A 94 -38.53 13.83 -26.22
N LEU A 95 -38.15 13.44 -25.00
CA LEU A 95 -38.49 12.15 -24.39
C LEU A 95 -39.38 12.31 -23.14
N THR A 96 -39.82 13.53 -22.83
CA THR A 96 -40.54 13.89 -21.58
C THR A 96 -41.82 13.08 -21.35
N ASN A 97 -42.50 12.65 -22.41
CA ASN A 97 -43.73 11.85 -22.35
C ASN A 97 -43.52 10.37 -22.73
N ILE A 98 -42.26 9.93 -22.80
CA ILE A 98 -41.86 8.59 -23.23
C ILE A 98 -41.15 7.85 -22.10
N LEU A 99 -40.19 8.51 -21.44
CA LEU A 99 -39.46 7.96 -20.30
C LEU A 99 -40.05 8.47 -18.98
N THR A 100 -39.74 7.79 -17.88
CA THR A 100 -40.24 8.12 -16.53
C THR A 100 -39.12 8.70 -15.67
N LYS A 101 -39.43 9.70 -14.84
CA LYS A 101 -38.45 10.32 -13.93
C LYS A 101 -38.04 9.35 -12.80
N GLY A 102 -36.78 9.40 -12.38
CA GLY A 102 -36.19 8.51 -11.37
C GLY A 102 -35.82 7.11 -11.89
N GLU A 103 -36.21 6.78 -13.12
CA GLU A 103 -35.93 5.48 -13.76
C GLU A 103 -34.67 5.57 -14.64
N THR A 104 -33.96 4.45 -14.78
CA THR A 104 -32.77 4.35 -15.63
C THR A 104 -33.07 3.60 -16.92
N TYR A 105 -32.48 4.08 -18.01
CA TYR A 105 -32.66 3.53 -19.33
C TYR A 105 -31.30 3.33 -20.01
N HIS A 106 -31.19 2.25 -20.75
CA HIS A 106 -30.07 1.99 -21.66
C HIS A 106 -30.41 2.56 -23.05
N PHE A 107 -29.50 3.36 -23.60
CA PHE A 107 -29.62 3.99 -24.90
C PHE A 107 -28.58 3.40 -25.84
N SER A 108 -28.97 3.01 -27.05
CA SER A 108 -28.02 2.61 -28.09
C SER A 108 -28.46 3.12 -29.46
N VAL A 109 -27.53 3.66 -30.26
CA VAL A 109 -27.79 4.17 -31.61
C VAL A 109 -26.56 3.97 -32.48
N TYR A 110 -26.75 3.73 -33.78
CA TYR A 110 -25.64 3.66 -34.74
C TYR A 110 -25.37 5.05 -35.33
N VAL A 111 -24.09 5.42 -35.40
CA VAL A 111 -23.62 6.68 -36.01
C VAL A 111 -22.62 6.41 -37.13
N MET A 112 -22.58 7.28 -38.14
CA MET A 112 -21.61 7.22 -39.22
C MET A 112 -21.37 8.62 -39.81
N TYR A 113 -20.18 8.86 -40.34
CA TYR A 113 -19.85 10.05 -41.14
C TYR A 113 -18.89 9.65 -42.28
N ASP A 114 -19.01 10.32 -43.43
CA ASP A 114 -18.15 10.09 -44.60
C ASP A 114 -17.78 11.43 -45.29
N ASP A 115 -17.84 12.53 -44.53
CA ASP A 115 -17.50 13.88 -44.99
C ASP A 115 -16.01 14.01 -45.32
N GLU A 116 -15.66 14.61 -46.46
CA GLU A 116 -14.27 14.75 -46.90
C GLU A 116 -13.38 15.45 -45.85
N ASN A 117 -13.94 16.40 -45.09
CA ASN A 117 -13.25 17.16 -44.05
C ASN A 117 -13.06 16.39 -42.74
N GLY A 118 -13.79 15.28 -42.54
CA GLY A 118 -13.74 14.48 -41.32
C GLY A 118 -12.41 13.77 -41.11
N LEU A 119 -11.99 13.66 -39.85
CA LEU A 119 -10.82 12.88 -39.42
C LEU A 119 -11.01 11.38 -39.68
N ASP A 120 -9.95 10.57 -39.60
CA ASP A 120 -10.05 9.10 -39.73
C ASP A 120 -10.91 8.47 -38.62
N ASN A 121 -10.91 9.08 -37.43
CA ASN A 121 -11.75 8.70 -36.29
C ASN A 121 -12.38 9.95 -35.67
N GLN A 122 -13.67 9.89 -35.35
CA GLN A 122 -14.44 10.98 -34.76
C GLN A 122 -15.23 10.50 -33.55
N VAL A 123 -15.13 11.23 -32.45
CA VAL A 123 -15.94 10.97 -31.25
C VAL A 123 -17.34 11.53 -31.46
N PHE A 124 -18.35 10.75 -31.06
CA PHE A 124 -19.75 11.15 -30.94
C PHE A 124 -20.22 10.95 -29.49
N ASN A 125 -21.01 11.90 -29.00
CA ASN A 125 -21.57 11.88 -27.66
C ASN A 125 -23.10 11.76 -27.72
N LEU A 126 -23.63 10.88 -26.88
CA LEU A 126 -25.04 10.76 -26.54
C LEU A 126 -25.28 11.63 -25.30
N GLN A 127 -26.14 12.65 -25.40
CA GLN A 127 -26.31 13.68 -24.38
C GLN A 127 -27.79 13.91 -24.03
N PHE A 128 -28.04 14.34 -22.80
CA PHE A 128 -29.34 14.80 -22.33
C PHE A 128 -29.33 16.28 -22.00
N GLU A 129 -30.28 17.02 -22.56
CA GLU A 129 -30.73 18.31 -22.02
C GLU A 129 -31.85 18.04 -21.01
N SER A 130 -31.69 18.49 -19.77
CA SER A 130 -32.76 18.51 -18.76
C SER A 130 -33.11 19.95 -18.37
N VAL A 131 -34.40 20.23 -18.20
CA VAL A 131 -34.93 21.53 -17.77
C VAL A 131 -35.52 21.41 -16.38
N THR A 132 -35.19 22.32 -15.46
CA THR A 132 -35.80 22.42 -14.13
C THR A 132 -36.11 23.89 -13.84
N GLY A 133 -37.39 24.25 -13.78
CA GLY A 133 -37.83 25.64 -13.78
C GLY A 133 -37.32 26.38 -15.03
N GLU A 134 -36.54 27.43 -14.84
CA GLU A 134 -35.87 28.19 -15.92
C GLU A 134 -34.45 27.68 -16.25
N SER A 135 -33.91 26.75 -15.46
CA SER A 135 -32.53 26.27 -15.61
C SER A 135 -32.43 25.09 -16.59
N LYS A 136 -31.34 25.05 -17.36
CA LYS A 136 -30.97 23.92 -18.22
C LYS A 136 -29.67 23.28 -17.74
N THR A 137 -29.64 21.94 -17.71
CA THR A 137 -28.45 21.14 -17.47
C THR A 137 -28.19 20.19 -18.62
N TYR A 138 -26.91 19.90 -18.88
CA TYR A 138 -26.47 18.98 -19.93
C TYR A 138 -25.61 17.89 -19.31
N LYS A 139 -25.90 16.62 -19.62
CA LYS A 139 -25.18 15.45 -19.09
C LYS A 139 -25.05 14.37 -20.16
N ALA A 140 -23.87 13.73 -20.21
CA ALA A 140 -23.65 12.61 -21.12
C ALA A 140 -24.40 11.37 -20.64
N ALA A 141 -25.00 10.65 -21.59
CA ALA A 141 -25.57 9.32 -21.41
C ALA A 141 -24.66 8.24 -22.00
N GLY A 142 -23.80 8.59 -22.97
CA GLY A 142 -22.87 7.66 -23.61
C GLY A 142 -21.96 8.36 -24.60
N SER A 143 -20.96 7.64 -25.12
CA SER A 143 -20.11 8.13 -26.21
C SER A 143 -19.50 6.97 -26.99
N GLY A 144 -18.89 7.28 -28.13
CA GLY A 144 -18.11 6.30 -28.89
C GLY A 144 -17.28 6.94 -29.99
N ILE A 145 -16.30 6.18 -30.48
CA ILE A 145 -15.36 6.62 -31.52
C ILE A 145 -15.75 5.93 -32.82
N ALA A 146 -16.33 6.68 -33.75
CA ALA A 146 -16.66 6.18 -35.07
C ALA A 146 -15.47 6.32 -36.01
N GLN A 147 -15.22 5.31 -36.83
CA GLN A 147 -14.27 5.39 -37.93
C GLN A 147 -14.96 5.96 -39.18
N LYS A 148 -14.25 6.77 -39.96
CA LYS A 148 -14.76 7.37 -41.21
C LYS A 148 -15.29 6.30 -42.17
N GLY A 149 -16.50 6.50 -42.67
CA GLY A 149 -17.22 5.60 -43.56
C GLY A 149 -17.72 4.30 -42.92
N GLN A 150 -17.68 4.15 -41.58
CA GLN A 150 -18.14 2.96 -40.87
C GLN A 150 -19.28 3.29 -39.88
N TRP A 151 -20.32 2.45 -39.89
CA TRP A 151 -21.39 2.51 -38.88
C TRP A 151 -20.91 1.95 -37.55
N THR A 152 -21.00 2.77 -36.50
CA THR A 152 -20.49 2.48 -35.17
C THR A 152 -21.61 2.62 -34.16
N LYS A 153 -21.82 1.61 -33.29
CA LYS A 153 -22.78 1.73 -32.19
C LYS A 153 -22.19 2.64 -31.11
N ILE A 154 -22.94 3.63 -30.66
CA ILE A 154 -22.68 4.37 -29.42
C ILE A 154 -23.80 4.03 -28.43
N GLU A 155 -23.46 3.86 -27.16
CA GLU A 155 -24.40 3.44 -26.14
C GLU A 155 -24.03 3.93 -24.75
N GLY A 156 -24.96 3.80 -23.81
CA GLY A 156 -24.75 4.02 -22.38
C GLY A 156 -26.06 4.19 -21.61
N ASP A 157 -25.96 4.23 -20.29
CA ASP A 157 -27.11 4.30 -19.39
C ASP A 157 -27.32 5.71 -18.84
N TYR A 158 -28.58 6.12 -18.70
CA TYR A 158 -28.93 7.42 -18.12
C TYR A 158 -30.21 7.37 -17.28
N THR A 159 -30.11 7.87 -16.04
CA THR A 159 -31.24 8.04 -15.11
C THR A 159 -31.91 9.39 -15.34
N ILE A 160 -33.21 9.39 -15.60
CA ILE A 160 -33.96 10.63 -15.79
C ILE A 160 -34.07 11.37 -14.44
N PRO A 161 -33.63 12.63 -14.30
CA PRO A 161 -33.66 13.32 -13.01
C PRO A 161 -35.09 13.52 -12.48
N GLU A 162 -35.33 13.22 -11.20
CA GLU A 162 -36.65 13.39 -10.56
C GLU A 162 -37.15 14.85 -10.63
N SER A 163 -36.23 15.81 -10.54
CA SER A 163 -36.50 17.25 -10.60
C SER A 163 -36.75 17.81 -12.01
N ALA A 164 -36.51 17.05 -13.09
CA ALA A 164 -36.57 17.58 -14.45
C ALA A 164 -38.03 17.77 -14.92
N ASP A 165 -38.41 18.98 -15.31
CA ASP A 165 -39.71 19.29 -15.93
C ASP A 165 -39.78 18.80 -17.38
N LYS A 166 -38.64 18.81 -18.09
CA LYS A 166 -38.48 18.28 -19.45
C LYS A 166 -37.11 17.66 -19.63
N TYR A 167 -37.01 16.67 -20.50
CA TYR A 167 -35.75 16.01 -20.85
C TYR A 167 -35.74 15.60 -22.33
N SER A 168 -34.62 15.83 -22.99
CA SER A 168 -34.45 15.60 -24.43
C SER A 168 -33.09 15.00 -24.75
N LEU A 169 -33.10 13.97 -25.58
CA LEU A 169 -31.93 13.27 -26.09
C LEU A 169 -31.37 14.04 -27.29
N TYR A 170 -30.06 14.24 -27.36
CA TYR A 170 -29.39 14.75 -28.55
C TYR A 170 -28.03 14.10 -28.78
N ILE A 171 -27.57 14.11 -30.03
CA ILE A 171 -26.26 13.58 -30.42
C ILE A 171 -25.40 14.74 -30.93
N GLU A 172 -24.16 14.83 -30.47
CA GLU A 172 -23.20 15.87 -30.89
C GLU A 172 -21.78 15.30 -31.04
N LEU A 173 -20.88 16.11 -31.62
CA LEU A 173 -19.43 15.93 -31.47
C LEU A 173 -18.98 16.59 -30.16
N PRO A 174 -17.83 16.21 -29.56
CA PRO A 174 -17.29 16.86 -28.37
C PRO A 174 -17.29 18.38 -28.47
N TYR A 175 -17.85 19.03 -27.44
CA TYR A 175 -17.98 20.48 -27.39
C TYR A 175 -16.62 21.18 -27.57
N LYS A 176 -16.64 22.25 -28.38
CA LYS A 176 -15.52 23.16 -28.61
C LYS A 176 -16.10 24.57 -28.61
N ALA A 177 -15.35 25.52 -28.05
CA ALA A 177 -15.71 26.93 -28.15
C ALA A 177 -15.77 27.36 -29.62
N ASP A 178 -16.68 28.28 -29.93
CA ASP A 178 -17.00 28.75 -31.28
C ASP A 178 -15.80 29.20 -32.14
N ASP A 179 -14.74 29.71 -31.50
CA ASP A 179 -13.50 30.16 -32.14
C ASP A 179 -12.46 29.04 -32.35
N LYS A 180 -12.76 27.82 -31.89
CA LYS A 180 -11.92 26.60 -32.00
C LYS A 180 -12.52 25.52 -32.91
N VAL A 181 -13.67 25.78 -33.55
CA VAL A 181 -14.36 24.83 -34.43
C VAL A 181 -13.70 24.82 -35.81
N ASN A 182 -13.02 23.71 -36.13
CA ASN A 182 -12.38 23.50 -37.43
C ASN A 182 -13.36 22.86 -38.42
N ASP A 183 -12.98 22.71 -39.70
CA ASP A 183 -13.87 22.13 -40.71
C ASP A 183 -14.15 20.63 -40.46
N SER A 184 -13.19 19.91 -39.86
CA SER A 184 -13.38 18.54 -39.38
C SER A 184 -14.38 18.39 -38.23
N ASP A 185 -14.77 19.49 -37.57
CA ASP A 185 -15.80 19.50 -36.52
C ASP A 185 -17.22 19.74 -37.07
N LYS A 186 -17.32 20.19 -38.33
CA LYS A 186 -18.55 20.65 -39.00
C LYS A 186 -19.17 19.60 -39.92
N ILE A 187 -18.60 18.39 -39.92
CA ILE A 187 -18.99 17.27 -40.79
C ILE A 187 -20.50 16.98 -40.79
N ASP A 188 -21.00 16.59 -41.95
CA ASP A 188 -22.26 15.86 -42.07
C ASP A 188 -22.14 14.47 -41.41
N PHE A 189 -23.17 14.03 -40.70
CA PHE A 189 -23.23 12.69 -40.09
C PHE A 189 -24.64 12.09 -40.13
N TYR A 190 -24.73 10.79 -39.82
CA TYR A 190 -25.94 9.99 -39.95
C TYR A 190 -26.21 9.21 -38.66
N LEU A 191 -27.49 9.07 -38.28
CA LEU A 191 -27.96 8.22 -37.18
C LEU A 191 -28.94 7.17 -37.68
N ASP A 192 -28.88 5.96 -37.14
CA ASP A 192 -29.82 4.87 -37.47
C ASP A 192 -30.03 3.93 -36.26
N ASN A 193 -31.19 3.27 -36.23
CA ASN A 193 -31.55 2.22 -35.28
C ASN A 193 -31.29 2.61 -33.81
N LEU A 194 -31.88 3.72 -33.35
CA LEU A 194 -31.93 4.06 -31.92
C LEU A 194 -32.86 3.07 -31.21
N VAL A 195 -32.40 2.53 -30.08
CA VAL A 195 -33.19 1.71 -29.16
C VAL A 195 -32.98 2.22 -27.74
N ILE A 196 -34.08 2.41 -27.02
CA ILE A 196 -34.11 2.78 -25.60
C ILE A 196 -34.87 1.69 -24.83
N THR A 197 -34.20 1.04 -23.89
CA THR A 197 -34.76 -0.02 -23.04
C THR A 197 -34.74 0.39 -21.58
N LYS A 198 -35.79 0.07 -20.81
CA LYS A 198 -35.76 0.26 -19.36
C LYS A 198 -34.75 -0.69 -18.74
N THR A 199 -33.85 -0.15 -17.91
CA THR A 199 -32.85 -0.92 -17.18
C THR A 199 -33.29 -1.06 -15.74
N GLU A 200 -33.56 -2.29 -15.28
CA GLU A 200 -33.61 -2.57 -13.84
C GLU A 200 -32.17 -2.56 -13.29
N ILE A 201 -31.63 -1.35 -13.06
CA ILE A 201 -30.43 -1.23 -12.24
C ILE A 201 -30.84 -1.59 -10.82
N ALA A 202 -30.33 -2.72 -10.33
CA ALA A 202 -30.45 -3.08 -8.92
C ALA A 202 -29.91 -1.91 -8.08
N LYS A 203 -30.76 -1.29 -7.28
CA LYS A 203 -30.34 -0.21 -6.38
C LYS A 203 -29.21 -0.73 -5.51
N LYS A 204 -28.11 0.02 -5.43
CA LYS A 204 -26.99 -0.24 -4.52
C LYS A 204 -27.56 -0.43 -3.10
N ASP A 205 -27.36 -1.60 -2.51
CA ASP A 205 -27.70 -1.92 -1.12
C ASP A 205 -26.49 -2.63 -0.50
N PHE A 206 -26.22 -2.35 0.77
CA PHE A 206 -25.06 -2.89 1.46
C PHE A 206 -25.32 -4.27 2.02
N GLN A 207 -24.24 -5.03 2.24
CA GLN A 207 -24.37 -6.37 2.80
C GLN A 207 -24.78 -6.31 4.28
N ARG A 208 -25.99 -6.80 4.58
CA ARG A 208 -26.60 -6.74 5.93
C ARG A 208 -26.40 -8.01 6.77
N ASP A 209 -26.17 -9.17 6.14
CA ASP A 209 -26.04 -10.47 6.82
C ASP A 209 -24.63 -10.75 7.39
N ILE A 210 -23.92 -9.69 7.76
CA ILE A 210 -22.54 -9.70 8.27
C ILE A 210 -22.47 -9.03 9.65
N PRO A 211 -21.47 -9.37 10.49
CA PRO A 211 -21.23 -8.65 11.74
C PRO A 211 -21.03 -7.14 11.52
N LYS A 212 -21.29 -6.31 12.53
CA LYS A 212 -21.05 -4.86 12.42
C LYS A 212 -19.68 -4.54 12.97
N LEU A 213 -18.86 -3.77 12.24
CA LEU A 213 -17.49 -3.41 12.68
C LEU A 213 -17.51 -2.82 14.11
N LYS A 214 -18.42 -1.89 14.37
CA LYS A 214 -18.65 -1.29 15.69
C LYS A 214 -19.00 -2.26 16.82
N GLU A 215 -19.59 -3.42 16.50
CA GLU A 215 -19.92 -4.48 17.48
C GLU A 215 -18.71 -5.39 17.69
N VAL A 216 -18.05 -5.82 16.60
CA VAL A 216 -16.84 -6.68 16.61
C VAL A 216 -15.71 -6.06 17.41
N PHE A 217 -15.46 -4.75 17.25
CA PHE A 217 -14.35 -4.05 17.89
C PHE A 217 -14.71 -3.34 19.21
N SER A 218 -15.97 -3.45 19.67
CA SER A 218 -16.50 -2.74 20.85
C SER A 218 -15.71 -2.95 22.15
N ALA A 219 -15.01 -4.07 22.30
CA ALA A 219 -14.17 -4.38 23.46
C ALA A 219 -12.76 -3.75 23.41
N TYR A 220 -12.37 -3.14 22.29
CA TYR A 220 -11.03 -2.60 22.03
C TYR A 220 -11.06 -1.10 21.77
N PHE A 221 -11.79 -0.66 20.74
CA PHE A 221 -11.86 0.74 20.31
C PHE A 221 -13.13 1.01 19.49
N PRO A 222 -13.62 2.26 19.44
CA PRO A 222 -14.58 2.66 18.43
C PRO A 222 -13.94 2.58 17.04
N VAL A 223 -14.73 2.16 16.05
CA VAL A 223 -14.32 2.17 14.64
C VAL A 223 -15.08 3.28 13.92
N GLY A 224 -14.39 4.04 13.09
CA GLY A 224 -15.01 5.12 12.31
C GLY A 224 -14.57 5.17 10.85
N THR A 225 -15.12 6.15 10.14
CA THR A 225 -14.82 6.41 8.73
C THR A 225 -14.84 7.90 8.42
N GLU A 226 -14.08 8.29 7.41
CA GLU A 226 -14.30 9.53 6.65
C GLU A 226 -15.64 9.48 5.89
N ILE A 227 -16.24 10.67 5.70
CA ILE A 227 -17.46 10.89 4.93
C ILE A 227 -17.45 12.21 4.16
N ASN A 228 -18.18 12.19 3.04
CA ASN A 228 -18.57 13.35 2.24
C ASN A 228 -20.03 13.78 2.53
N THR A 229 -20.37 15.07 2.31
CA THR A 229 -21.63 15.67 2.75
C THR A 229 -22.88 14.95 2.23
N ASN A 230 -22.87 14.47 0.98
CA ASN A 230 -24.00 13.76 0.35
C ASN A 230 -24.35 12.44 1.05
N GLN A 231 -23.37 11.79 1.68
CA GLN A 231 -23.57 10.50 2.36
C GLN A 231 -24.37 10.64 3.67
N LEU A 232 -24.59 11.86 4.14
CA LEU A 232 -25.44 12.14 5.29
C LEU A 232 -26.93 12.10 4.92
N ASP A 233 -27.28 12.46 3.68
CA ASP A 233 -28.66 12.57 3.20
C ASP A 233 -29.35 11.19 3.22
N SER A 234 -30.56 11.11 3.79
CA SER A 234 -31.27 9.83 3.99
C SER A 234 -31.71 9.11 2.70
N SER A 235 -31.56 9.77 1.54
CA SER A 235 -31.76 9.17 0.21
C SER A 235 -30.53 8.44 -0.32
N ASP A 236 -29.35 8.73 0.23
CA ASP A 236 -28.12 8.00 -0.09
C ASP A 236 -28.04 6.73 0.79
N ILE A 237 -27.76 5.58 0.17
CA ILE A 237 -27.61 4.30 0.88
C ILE A 237 -26.44 4.33 1.88
N HIS A 238 -25.43 5.15 1.60
CA HIS A 238 -24.31 5.40 2.50
C HIS A 238 -24.79 5.91 3.88
N SER A 239 -25.84 6.73 3.95
CA SER A 239 -26.41 7.23 5.21
C SER A 239 -26.87 6.09 6.13
N GLU A 240 -27.44 5.01 5.58
CA GLU A 240 -27.81 3.83 6.37
C GLU A 240 -26.61 2.95 6.68
N PHE A 241 -25.71 2.74 5.71
CA PHE A 241 -24.49 1.97 5.88
C PHE A 241 -23.58 2.50 6.99
N LEU A 242 -23.39 3.83 7.06
CA LEU A 242 -22.63 4.51 8.09
C LEU A 242 -23.17 4.20 9.49
N LYS A 243 -24.49 4.32 9.67
CA LYS A 243 -25.20 3.97 10.91
C LYS A 243 -25.11 2.48 11.23
N TYR A 244 -25.00 1.62 10.22
CA TYR A 244 -24.89 0.18 10.41
C TYR A 244 -23.49 -0.21 10.93
N GLN A 245 -22.42 0.24 10.26
CA GLN A 245 -21.06 -0.25 10.52
C GLN A 245 -20.28 0.52 11.59
N TYR A 246 -20.44 1.84 11.71
CA TYR A 246 -19.47 2.70 12.41
C TYR A 246 -19.99 3.33 13.72
N ASN A 247 -19.04 3.69 14.59
CA ASN A 247 -19.24 4.44 15.84
C ASN A 247 -18.77 5.90 15.74
N ALA A 248 -17.86 6.21 14.81
CA ALA A 248 -17.23 7.52 14.69
C ALA A 248 -17.19 8.02 13.25
N LEU A 249 -17.22 9.33 13.06
CA LEU A 249 -17.14 9.98 11.76
C LEU A 249 -16.07 11.09 11.77
N VAL A 250 -15.53 11.38 10.58
CA VAL A 250 -14.64 12.53 10.30
C VAL A 250 -15.00 13.10 8.92
N PRO A 251 -15.04 14.42 8.74
CA PRO A 251 -15.30 15.03 7.43
C PRO A 251 -14.03 15.06 6.58
N GLY A 252 -14.05 14.54 5.35
CA GLY A 252 -12.84 14.50 4.52
C GLY A 252 -12.37 15.86 4.03
N ASN A 253 -13.29 16.79 3.78
CA ASN A 253 -12.96 18.10 3.19
C ASN A 253 -13.74 19.30 3.76
N PHE A 254 -15.05 19.18 3.98
CA PHE A 254 -15.90 20.35 4.26
C PHE A 254 -15.71 20.99 5.66
N MET A 255 -14.83 20.44 6.50
CA MET A 255 -14.37 21.10 7.75
C MET A 255 -12.89 21.53 7.73
N LYS A 256 -12.22 21.49 6.58
CA LYS A 256 -10.89 22.08 6.39
C LYS A 256 -10.96 23.62 6.31
N PRO A 257 -9.84 24.35 6.52
CA PRO A 257 -9.88 25.81 6.65
C PRO A 257 -10.39 26.56 5.42
N ASP A 258 -10.19 26.04 4.20
CA ASP A 258 -10.69 26.65 2.96
C ASP A 258 -12.21 26.50 2.77
N ALA A 259 -12.77 25.34 3.12
CA ALA A 259 -14.20 25.10 3.13
C ALA A 259 -14.91 25.89 4.23
N LEU A 260 -14.37 25.89 5.46
CA LEU A 260 -14.99 26.59 6.60
C LEU A 260 -14.84 28.11 6.55
N GLN A 261 -13.71 28.65 6.10
CA GLN A 261 -13.45 30.09 6.14
C GLN A 261 -12.82 30.62 4.82
N PRO A 262 -13.55 30.53 3.69
CA PRO A 262 -13.02 30.88 2.37
C PRO A 262 -12.53 32.33 2.25
N THR A 263 -13.05 33.26 3.06
CA THR A 263 -12.54 34.65 3.16
C THR A 263 -12.52 35.13 4.61
N GLU A 264 -11.64 36.09 4.92
CA GLU A 264 -11.42 36.59 6.29
C GLU A 264 -12.74 37.01 6.98
N GLY A 265 -13.08 36.32 8.08
CA GLY A 265 -14.28 36.58 8.87
C GLY A 265 -15.60 35.98 8.34
N ASN A 266 -15.64 35.48 7.11
CA ASN A 266 -16.84 34.87 6.54
C ASN A 266 -16.73 33.34 6.60
N PHE A 267 -17.56 32.72 7.42
CA PHE A 267 -17.57 31.27 7.62
C PHE A 267 -18.75 30.61 6.91
N ASN A 268 -18.50 29.43 6.34
CA ASN A 268 -19.52 28.50 5.86
C ASN A 268 -19.80 27.44 6.94
N TRP A 269 -21.06 27.26 7.31
CA TRP A 269 -21.46 26.34 8.39
C TRP A 269 -22.35 25.19 7.93
N ASP A 270 -22.93 25.27 6.73
CA ASP A 270 -24.06 24.43 6.34
C ASP A 270 -23.73 22.92 6.36
N GLU A 271 -22.53 22.55 5.92
CA GLU A 271 -22.08 21.14 5.87
C GLU A 271 -21.60 20.64 7.24
N GLY A 272 -20.87 21.48 7.98
CA GLY A 272 -20.40 21.17 9.33
C GLY A 272 -21.54 21.04 10.35
N ASP A 273 -22.59 21.87 10.23
CA ASP A 273 -23.79 21.77 11.06
C ASP A 273 -24.56 20.47 10.77
N LYS A 274 -24.78 20.10 9.49
CA LYS A 274 -25.40 18.83 9.09
C LYS A 274 -24.64 17.62 9.63
N TYR A 275 -23.31 17.63 9.50
CA TYR A 275 -22.43 16.59 10.02
C TYR A 275 -22.60 16.40 11.54
N VAL A 276 -22.63 17.52 12.28
CA VAL A 276 -22.80 17.48 13.73
C VAL A 276 -24.21 17.05 14.13
N GLU A 277 -25.25 17.51 13.43
CA GLU A 277 -26.63 17.07 13.65
C GLU A 277 -26.77 15.55 13.43
N PHE A 278 -26.36 15.05 12.27
CA PHE A 278 -26.36 13.61 11.95
C PHE A 278 -25.61 12.78 13.00
N GLY A 279 -24.43 13.26 13.40
CA GLY A 279 -23.62 12.60 14.43
C GLY A 279 -24.31 12.52 15.79
N GLN A 280 -24.91 13.63 16.24
CA GLN A 280 -25.62 13.70 17.51
C GLN A 280 -26.90 12.86 17.52
N GLU A 281 -27.69 12.88 16.43
CA GLU A 281 -28.90 12.06 16.29
C GLU A 281 -28.60 10.55 16.36
N ASN A 282 -27.48 10.12 15.79
CA ASN A 282 -27.09 8.71 15.69
C ASN A 282 -26.13 8.25 16.80
N GLY A 283 -25.84 9.11 17.79
CA GLY A 283 -24.98 8.80 18.93
C GLY A 283 -23.52 8.54 18.57
N MET A 284 -23.03 9.13 17.48
CA MET A 284 -21.69 8.91 16.94
C MET A 284 -20.65 9.83 17.58
N ILE A 285 -19.42 9.33 17.66
CA ILE A 285 -18.24 10.10 18.04
C ILE A 285 -17.83 10.97 16.85
N LEU A 286 -17.75 12.28 17.06
CA LEU A 286 -17.35 13.22 16.00
C LEU A 286 -15.91 13.68 16.17
N ARG A 287 -15.17 13.68 15.07
CA ARG A 287 -13.86 14.33 14.93
C ARG A 287 -13.98 15.57 14.04
N GLY A 288 -13.34 16.65 14.43
CA GLY A 288 -13.13 17.82 13.58
C GLY A 288 -11.77 17.76 12.92
N HIS A 289 -11.74 17.75 11.58
CA HIS A 289 -10.54 17.71 10.76
C HIS A 289 -10.61 18.82 9.70
N THR A 290 -9.72 19.82 9.69
CA THR A 290 -8.63 20.13 10.65
C THR A 290 -8.53 21.65 10.82
N LEU A 291 -8.04 22.10 11.98
CA LEU A 291 -8.00 23.54 12.32
C LEU A 291 -6.80 24.28 11.72
N VAL A 292 -5.67 23.60 11.54
CA VAL A 292 -4.42 24.18 11.04
C VAL A 292 -3.72 23.17 10.14
N TRP A 293 -3.52 23.52 8.88
CA TRP A 293 -2.77 22.72 7.92
C TRP A 293 -1.96 23.61 7.00
N HIS A 294 -1.06 23.02 6.23
CA HIS A 294 -0.29 23.71 5.18
C HIS A 294 -1.01 23.65 3.81
N SER A 295 -1.86 22.63 3.61
CA SER A 295 -2.75 22.48 2.45
C SER A 295 -4.18 22.89 2.79
N GLN A 296 -5.05 23.01 1.77
CA GLN A 296 -6.47 23.37 1.87
C GLN A 296 -6.76 24.53 2.85
N ILE A 297 -5.93 25.57 2.76
CA ILE A 297 -6.04 26.80 3.54
C ILE A 297 -5.96 28.02 2.61
N PRO A 298 -6.86 29.01 2.73
CA PRO A 298 -6.85 30.15 1.83
C PRO A 298 -5.61 31.03 2.00
N ASN A 299 -5.09 31.55 0.89
CA ASN A 299 -3.93 32.44 0.91
C ASN A 299 -4.12 33.69 1.81
N TRP A 300 -5.36 34.18 1.98
CA TRP A 300 -5.65 35.38 2.76
C TRP A 300 -5.14 35.31 4.20
N PHE A 301 -4.99 34.11 4.80
CA PHE A 301 -4.38 33.94 6.13
C PHE A 301 -3.00 34.59 6.18
N PHE A 302 -2.19 34.34 5.15
CA PHE A 302 -0.75 34.64 5.10
C PHE A 302 -0.42 35.95 4.36
N GLU A 303 -1.41 36.70 3.90
CA GLU A 303 -1.24 37.93 3.11
C GLU A 303 -1.44 39.20 3.98
N ASP A 304 -0.69 40.27 3.71
CA ASP A 304 -0.93 41.57 4.37
C ASP A 304 -2.33 42.11 4.04
N LYS A 305 -2.97 42.71 5.04
CA LYS A 305 -4.34 43.21 4.96
C LYS A 305 -4.57 44.29 3.89
N ASN A 306 -3.52 45.01 3.48
CA ASN A 306 -3.61 46.12 2.53
C ASN A 306 -2.84 45.85 1.22
N ASP A 307 -2.04 44.77 1.16
CA ASP A 307 -1.21 44.43 0.02
C ASP A 307 -0.94 42.91 -0.04
N SER A 308 -1.75 42.18 -0.81
CA SER A 308 -1.64 40.72 -0.96
C SER A 308 -0.35 40.24 -1.61
N THR A 309 0.51 41.14 -2.11
CA THR A 309 1.86 40.76 -2.57
C THR A 309 2.88 40.60 -1.43
N LYS A 310 2.50 40.96 -0.20
CA LYS A 310 3.34 40.87 1.00
C LYS A 310 2.82 39.82 1.98
N PRO A 311 3.70 39.17 2.76
CA PRO A 311 3.28 38.31 3.85
C PRO A 311 2.60 39.11 4.96
N ALA A 312 1.65 38.48 5.65
CA ALA A 312 1.09 38.97 6.90
C ALA A 312 2.18 39.15 7.98
N SER A 313 2.02 40.11 8.87
CA SER A 313 2.88 40.17 10.07
C SER A 313 2.58 39.01 11.02
N SER A 314 3.55 38.69 11.89
CA SER A 314 3.37 37.67 12.93
C SER A 314 2.15 37.96 13.83
N GLU A 315 1.91 39.22 14.17
CA GLU A 315 0.75 39.66 14.96
C GLU A 315 -0.57 39.40 14.21
N LEU A 316 -0.60 39.70 12.90
CA LEU A 316 -1.79 39.52 12.08
C LEU A 316 -2.11 38.04 11.90
N LEU A 317 -1.12 37.20 11.59
CA LEU A 317 -1.34 35.76 11.43
C LEU A 317 -1.75 35.10 12.75
N ARG A 318 -1.17 35.50 13.90
CA ARG A 318 -1.58 35.02 15.23
C ARG A 318 -3.02 35.41 15.56
N SER A 319 -3.44 36.65 15.27
CA SER A 319 -4.81 37.10 15.46
C SER A 319 -5.81 36.34 14.58
N ARG A 320 -5.43 36.04 13.33
CA ARG A 320 -6.24 35.22 12.41
C ARG A 320 -6.36 33.78 12.88
N LEU A 321 -5.25 33.16 13.31
CA LEU A 321 -5.19 31.83 13.90
C LEU A 321 -6.10 31.71 15.13
N GLU A 322 -5.99 32.67 16.07
CA GLU A 322 -6.83 32.73 17.26
C GLU A 322 -8.32 32.84 16.90
N ASN A 323 -8.66 33.79 16.02
CA ASN A 323 -10.04 34.03 15.62
C ASN A 323 -10.65 32.83 14.87
N HIS A 324 -9.91 32.19 13.97
CA HIS A 324 -10.35 30.98 13.27
C HIS A 324 -10.66 29.86 14.28
N ILE A 325 -9.66 29.47 15.08
CA ILE A 325 -9.78 28.34 16.02
C ILE A 325 -10.90 28.59 17.04
N LYS A 326 -10.92 29.76 17.69
CA LYS A 326 -11.94 30.05 18.71
C LYS A 326 -13.35 30.15 18.14
N THR A 327 -13.52 30.56 16.89
CA THR A 327 -14.84 30.59 16.24
C THR A 327 -15.30 29.18 15.87
N VAL A 328 -14.45 28.38 15.24
CA VAL A 328 -14.79 27.01 14.78
C VAL A 328 -15.00 26.07 15.97
N VAL A 329 -14.03 25.97 16.87
CA VAL A 329 -14.13 25.10 18.06
C VAL A 329 -15.24 25.59 18.98
N GLY A 330 -15.38 26.92 19.17
CA GLY A 330 -16.42 27.51 19.99
C GLY A 330 -17.85 27.25 19.49
N ARG A 331 -18.06 27.14 18.16
CA ARG A 331 -19.37 26.77 17.58
C ARG A 331 -19.78 25.34 17.94
N TYR A 332 -18.83 24.42 17.90
CA TYR A 332 -19.07 22.98 18.09
C TYR A 332 -18.71 22.47 19.49
N LYS A 333 -18.57 23.39 20.45
CA LYS A 333 -18.24 23.11 21.85
C LYS A 333 -19.15 22.04 22.46
N GLY A 334 -18.55 21.00 23.03
CA GLY A 334 -19.25 19.87 23.63
C GLY A 334 -19.99 18.95 22.65
N LYS A 335 -19.81 19.13 21.33
CA LYS A 335 -20.42 18.31 20.27
C LYS A 335 -19.38 17.46 19.53
N ILE A 336 -18.21 18.03 19.25
CA ILE A 336 -17.07 17.33 18.63
C ILE A 336 -16.14 16.85 19.75
N LYS A 337 -15.82 15.54 19.75
CA LYS A 337 -15.04 14.91 20.82
C LYS A 337 -13.54 15.06 20.62
N TYR A 338 -13.07 14.99 19.38
CA TYR A 338 -11.65 15.12 19.03
C TYR A 338 -11.47 16.21 17.98
N TRP A 339 -10.41 17.00 18.11
CA TRP A 339 -9.98 17.94 17.09
C TRP A 339 -8.56 17.61 16.64
N ASP A 340 -8.37 17.47 15.32
CA ASP A 340 -7.05 17.54 14.72
C ASP A 340 -6.66 19.02 14.68
N VAL A 341 -5.95 19.47 15.72
CA VAL A 341 -5.62 20.88 15.94
C VAL A 341 -4.58 21.35 14.95
N VAL A 342 -3.58 20.52 14.67
CA VAL A 342 -2.65 20.72 13.57
C VAL A 342 -2.47 19.42 12.81
N ASN A 343 -2.35 19.53 11.49
CA ASN A 343 -2.13 18.42 10.57
C ASN A 343 -0.78 18.57 9.85
N GLU A 344 -0.02 17.48 9.73
CA GLU A 344 1.16 17.32 8.87
C GLU A 344 2.23 18.42 9.03
N VAL A 345 2.61 18.68 10.27
CA VAL A 345 3.58 19.73 10.62
C VAL A 345 5.03 19.27 10.52
N ILE A 346 5.30 17.96 10.39
CA ILE A 346 6.65 17.42 10.21
C ILE A 346 6.98 17.34 8.72
N SER A 347 8.19 17.82 8.39
CA SER A 347 8.79 17.78 7.05
C SER A 347 9.09 16.35 6.62
N ASP A 348 8.90 16.04 5.33
CA ASP A 348 9.34 14.76 4.76
C ASP A 348 10.87 14.72 4.55
N ASN A 349 11.51 15.89 4.64
CA ASN A 349 12.97 16.05 4.59
C ASN A 349 13.61 16.09 5.99
N SER A 350 13.32 17.11 6.81
CA SER A 350 13.91 17.27 8.15
C SER A 350 13.20 18.33 8.99
N GLY A 351 12.86 18.02 10.25
CA GLY A 351 12.28 18.98 11.20
C GLY A 351 10.84 19.40 10.86
N LEU A 352 10.48 20.65 11.19
CA LEU A 352 9.15 21.20 10.88
C LEU A 352 9.02 21.60 9.40
N ARG A 353 7.87 21.30 8.80
CA ARG A 353 7.51 21.62 7.41
C ARG A 353 7.63 23.12 7.13
N GLY A 354 8.39 23.47 6.10
CA GLY A 354 8.72 24.86 5.74
C GLY A 354 8.13 25.32 4.41
N GLU A 355 8.55 26.49 3.93
CA GLU A 355 8.04 27.11 2.69
C GLU A 355 8.36 26.27 1.44
N ASN A 356 9.47 25.53 1.46
CA ASN A 356 9.86 24.57 0.42
C ASN A 356 8.86 23.39 0.29
N GLU A 357 8.02 23.18 1.30
CA GLU A 357 6.95 22.18 1.37
C GLU A 357 5.57 22.86 1.54
N GLY A 358 5.44 24.13 1.12
CA GLY A 358 4.18 24.88 1.10
C GLY A 358 3.74 25.52 2.41
N SER A 359 4.44 25.27 3.53
CA SER A 359 4.05 25.80 4.85
C SER A 359 4.64 27.18 5.15
N LYS A 360 3.75 28.18 5.31
CA LYS A 360 4.10 29.57 5.69
C LYS A 360 4.00 29.84 7.20
N TRP A 361 3.55 28.88 7.99
CA TRP A 361 3.30 29.05 9.43
C TRP A 361 4.59 29.31 10.23
N LYS A 362 5.60 28.47 10.01
CA LYS A 362 6.91 28.58 10.65
C LYS A 362 7.66 29.85 10.26
N SER A 363 7.58 30.31 9.00
CA SER A 363 8.34 31.50 8.56
C SER A 363 7.75 32.83 9.04
N ILE A 364 6.45 32.87 9.38
CA ILE A 364 5.76 34.08 9.84
C ILE A 364 5.62 34.12 11.38
N ILE A 365 5.41 32.98 12.04
CA ILE A 365 5.29 32.89 13.50
C ILE A 365 6.56 32.26 14.09
N GLY A 366 6.85 31.00 13.76
CA GLY A 366 8.11 30.34 14.12
C GLY A 366 8.42 30.34 15.60
N ASP A 367 9.44 31.11 15.98
CA ASP A 367 10.02 31.26 17.31
C ASP A 367 9.77 32.70 17.81
N ILE A 368 8.63 32.92 18.47
CA ILE A 368 8.28 34.21 19.11
C ILE A 368 8.63 34.23 20.60
N ASP A 369 8.80 33.07 21.25
CA ASP A 369 9.17 32.97 22.67
C ASP A 369 10.70 33.01 22.90
N GLY A 370 11.49 32.75 21.86
CA GLY A 370 12.95 32.84 21.86
C GLY A 370 13.66 31.59 22.36
N ASP A 371 12.97 30.43 22.42
CA ASP A 371 13.55 29.16 22.89
C ASP A 371 14.37 28.41 21.84
N GLY A 372 14.33 28.84 20.58
CA GLY A 372 15.07 28.25 19.46
C GLY A 372 14.30 27.18 18.67
N TYR A 373 12.99 26.98 18.92
CA TYR A 373 12.14 26.08 18.15
C TYR A 373 11.03 26.83 17.40
N ASP A 374 10.90 26.58 16.09
CA ASP A 374 9.89 27.23 15.24
C ASP A 374 8.43 26.72 15.45
N SER A 375 8.08 26.24 16.64
CA SER A 375 6.82 25.53 16.95
C SER A 375 5.71 26.39 17.53
N ASP A 376 5.89 27.70 17.73
CA ASP A 376 4.95 28.50 18.54
C ASP A 376 3.55 28.62 17.93
N TYR A 377 3.41 28.57 16.61
CA TYR A 377 2.08 28.54 15.97
C TYR A 377 1.29 27.27 16.35
N ILE A 378 1.98 26.15 16.56
CA ILE A 378 1.39 24.88 17.01
C ILE A 378 0.97 25.04 18.47
N GLU A 379 1.86 25.52 19.33
CA GLU A 379 1.53 25.74 20.75
C GLU A 379 0.35 26.69 20.95
N LEU A 380 0.30 27.78 20.17
CA LEU A 380 -0.81 28.72 20.17
C LEU A 380 -2.12 28.07 19.69
N ALA A 381 -2.09 27.26 18.63
CA ALA A 381 -3.26 26.55 18.14
C ALA A 381 -3.90 25.65 19.21
N PHE A 382 -3.07 24.87 19.93
CA PHE A 382 -3.52 24.04 21.04
C PHE A 382 -4.06 24.85 22.23
N LYS A 383 -3.41 25.96 22.61
CA LYS A 383 -3.91 26.88 23.64
C LYS A 383 -5.29 27.43 23.25
N TYR A 384 -5.45 27.92 22.02
CA TYR A 384 -6.72 28.50 21.55
C TYR A 384 -7.85 27.48 21.43
N ALA A 385 -7.55 26.25 20.99
CA ALA A 385 -8.54 25.18 20.93
C ALA A 385 -9.03 24.79 22.33
N HIS A 386 -8.12 24.64 23.29
CA HIS A 386 -8.46 24.33 24.68
C HIS A 386 -9.22 25.47 25.38
N GLU A 387 -8.87 26.73 25.12
CA GLU A 387 -9.62 27.88 25.62
C GLU A 387 -11.06 27.93 25.07
N ALA A 388 -11.26 27.51 23.82
CA ALA A 388 -12.57 27.44 23.20
C ALA A 388 -13.41 26.27 23.74
N ASP A 389 -12.84 25.05 23.79
CA ASP A 389 -13.46 23.88 24.40
C ASP A 389 -12.49 23.04 25.24
N PRO A 390 -12.48 23.20 26.58
CA PRO A 390 -11.62 22.42 27.47
C PRO A 390 -11.94 20.92 27.56
N GLU A 391 -13.13 20.50 27.13
CA GLU A 391 -13.59 19.10 27.20
C GLU A 391 -13.28 18.31 25.93
N ALA A 392 -12.96 18.99 24.83
CA ALA A 392 -12.56 18.37 23.58
C ALA A 392 -11.12 17.85 23.67
N LYS A 393 -10.88 16.66 23.11
CA LYS A 393 -9.56 16.03 23.10
C LYS A 393 -8.75 16.52 21.91
N LEU A 394 -7.59 17.12 22.18
CA LEU A 394 -6.79 17.84 21.19
C LEU A 394 -5.66 16.95 20.64
N ILE A 395 -5.71 16.70 19.34
CA ILE A 395 -4.84 15.75 18.63
C ILE A 395 -3.92 16.50 17.65
N ILE A 396 -2.68 16.04 17.54
CA ILE A 396 -1.78 16.36 16.42
C ILE A 396 -1.74 15.16 15.46
N ASN A 397 -1.97 15.39 14.17
CA ASN A 397 -2.20 14.33 13.18
C ASN A 397 -1.15 14.37 12.06
N GLU A 398 -0.60 13.22 11.66
CA GLU A 398 0.57 13.14 10.76
C GLU A 398 0.65 11.79 10.01
N TYR A 399 1.11 11.79 8.75
CA TYR A 399 1.44 10.57 7.99
C TYR A 399 2.91 10.15 8.08
N GLY A 400 3.14 8.86 7.85
CA GLY A 400 4.46 8.32 7.56
C GLY A 400 5.38 8.24 8.78
N THR A 401 4.88 8.53 9.98
CA THR A 401 5.59 8.28 11.25
C THR A 401 5.80 6.78 11.48
N GLU A 402 4.81 6.00 11.09
CA GLU A 402 4.75 4.55 11.05
C GLU A 402 5.75 3.92 10.07
N GLY A 403 6.26 4.66 9.09
CA GLY A 403 7.30 4.20 8.16
C GLY A 403 8.67 4.87 8.36
N SER A 404 8.70 6.13 8.78
CA SER A 404 9.92 6.94 8.95
C SER A 404 10.29 7.08 10.42
N THR A 405 11.37 6.41 10.82
CA THR A 405 12.00 6.55 12.14
C THR A 405 12.30 8.02 12.46
N ARG A 406 12.75 8.81 11.47
CA ARG A 406 12.98 10.25 11.60
C ARG A 406 11.69 11.02 11.89
N LYS A 407 10.65 10.92 11.03
CA LYS A 407 9.40 11.70 11.25
C LYS A 407 8.74 11.36 12.59
N ARG A 408 8.73 10.07 12.96
CA ARG A 408 8.24 9.61 14.27
C ARG A 408 8.98 10.26 15.43
N ASP A 409 10.30 10.28 15.35
CA ASP A 409 11.14 10.80 16.42
C ASP A 409 11.09 12.33 16.49
N ASP A 410 11.00 13.03 15.35
CA ASP A 410 10.73 14.48 15.27
C ASP A 410 9.38 14.83 15.91
N LEU A 411 8.30 14.11 15.58
CA LEU A 411 6.97 14.30 16.17
C LEU A 411 6.95 13.99 17.67
N TYR A 412 7.53 12.86 18.09
CA TYR A 412 7.65 12.49 19.50
C TYR A 412 8.35 13.59 20.29
N ASN A 413 9.47 14.11 19.77
CA ASN A 413 10.25 15.15 20.43
C ASN A 413 9.50 16.49 20.49
N LEU A 414 8.74 16.84 19.45
CA LEU A 414 7.86 18.03 19.46
C LEU A 414 6.81 17.92 20.57
N VAL A 415 6.04 16.82 20.60
CA VAL A 415 4.96 16.63 21.57
C VAL A 415 5.51 16.48 22.99
N GLU A 416 6.67 15.84 23.18
CA GLU A 416 7.33 15.79 24.50
C GLU A 416 7.73 17.19 25.00
N ARG A 417 8.20 18.11 24.13
CA ARG A 417 8.47 19.50 24.53
C ARG A 417 7.18 20.26 24.89
N MET A 418 6.15 20.14 24.07
CA MET A 418 4.85 20.77 24.29
C MET A 418 4.23 20.32 25.62
N LEU A 419 4.21 19.01 25.91
CA LEU A 419 3.71 18.48 27.18
C LEU A 419 4.52 18.97 28.38
N LYS A 420 5.86 19.09 28.26
CA LYS A 420 6.71 19.68 29.32
C LYS A 420 6.47 21.19 29.53
N LYS A 421 6.10 21.94 28.48
CA LYS A 421 5.65 23.34 28.57
C LYS A 421 4.23 23.48 29.15
N GLY A 422 3.49 22.38 29.34
CA GLY A 422 2.10 22.39 29.83
C GLY A 422 1.08 22.71 28.73
N ILE A 423 1.42 22.48 27.46
CA ILE A 423 0.49 22.63 26.34
C ILE A 423 -0.52 21.47 26.37
N PRO A 424 -1.84 21.73 26.21
CA PRO A 424 -2.88 20.72 26.31
C PRO A 424 -2.94 19.83 25.06
N VAL A 425 -1.97 18.91 24.91
CA VAL A 425 -1.99 17.87 23.87
C VAL A 425 -2.52 16.58 24.50
N ASP A 426 -3.64 16.06 23.97
CA ASP A 426 -4.28 14.84 24.44
C ASP A 426 -3.88 13.60 23.63
N GLY A 427 -3.27 13.75 22.45
CA GLY A 427 -2.89 12.59 21.67
C GLY A 427 -2.18 12.87 20.36
N ILE A 428 -1.74 11.78 19.73
CA ILE A 428 -1.22 11.73 18.36
C ILE A 428 -2.13 10.88 17.50
N GLY A 429 -2.53 11.41 16.35
CA GLY A 429 -3.15 10.70 15.24
C GLY A 429 -2.10 10.22 14.24
N ILE A 430 -2.10 8.92 13.98
CA ILE A 430 -1.30 8.28 12.94
C ILE A 430 -2.23 8.07 11.75
N GLN A 431 -2.08 8.87 10.68
CA GLN A 431 -2.97 8.79 9.51
C GLN A 431 -3.06 7.35 8.99
N SER A 432 -1.92 6.69 8.80
CA SER A 432 -1.84 5.29 8.33
C SER A 432 -2.32 5.10 6.88
N HIS A 433 -1.97 6.04 6.00
CA HIS A 433 -1.97 5.81 4.55
C HIS A 433 -0.83 4.85 4.19
N ILE A 434 -1.16 3.57 4.01
CA ILE A 434 -0.17 2.48 3.88
C ILE A 434 -0.40 1.65 2.61
N SER A 435 0.45 0.67 2.34
CA SER A 435 0.29 -0.29 1.25
C SER A 435 0.26 -1.74 1.75
N ILE A 436 -0.07 -2.66 0.86
CA ILE A 436 0.00 -4.11 1.09
C ILE A 436 1.43 -4.66 1.34
N THR A 437 2.47 -3.81 1.32
CA THR A 437 3.84 -4.19 1.68
C THR A 437 4.54 -3.24 2.66
N ARG A 438 4.10 -1.98 2.80
CA ARG A 438 4.84 -0.95 3.56
C ARG A 438 3.90 -0.01 4.34
N PRO A 439 4.31 0.46 5.53
CA PRO A 439 5.43 -0.06 6.33
C PRO A 439 5.11 -1.47 6.87
N SER A 440 6.10 -2.11 7.49
CA SER A 440 5.85 -3.38 8.18
C SER A 440 4.96 -3.19 9.41
N VAL A 441 4.17 -4.22 9.75
CA VAL A 441 3.30 -4.24 10.93
C VAL A 441 4.07 -3.96 12.23
N GLU A 442 5.33 -4.41 12.30
CA GLU A 442 6.22 -4.17 13.45
C GLU A 442 6.62 -2.69 13.58
N GLN A 443 6.87 -1.98 12.46
CA GLN A 443 7.13 -0.53 12.50
C GLN A 443 5.90 0.24 12.98
N ILE A 444 4.69 -0.17 12.58
CA ILE A 444 3.42 0.42 13.06
C ILE A 444 3.27 0.19 14.57
N LYS A 445 3.47 -1.05 15.05
CA LYS A 445 3.45 -1.39 16.47
C LYS A 445 4.43 -0.54 17.28
N SER A 446 5.70 -0.54 16.86
CA SER A 446 6.77 0.27 17.45
C SER A 446 6.46 1.78 17.44
N CYS A 447 5.68 2.27 16.47
CA CYS A 447 5.22 3.66 16.43
C CYS A 447 4.19 3.95 17.51
N ILE A 448 3.15 3.11 17.62
CA ILE A 448 2.10 3.21 18.65
C ILE A 448 2.70 3.11 20.05
N GLU A 449 3.53 2.10 20.31
CA GLU A 449 4.17 1.91 21.61
C GLU A 449 5.05 3.11 21.99
N LYS A 450 5.83 3.67 21.03
CA LYS A 450 6.67 4.85 21.28
C LYS A 450 5.84 6.07 21.65
N PHE A 451 4.80 6.40 20.89
CA PHE A 451 3.93 7.55 21.20
C PHE A 451 3.15 7.34 22.51
N ALA A 452 2.74 6.12 22.82
CA ALA A 452 2.08 5.82 24.09
C ALA A 452 2.96 6.09 25.32
N THR A 453 4.30 6.09 25.20
CA THR A 453 5.18 6.49 26.32
C THR A 453 4.98 7.95 26.77
N LEU A 454 4.37 8.81 25.95
CA LEU A 454 4.04 10.20 26.31
C LEU A 454 3.00 10.30 27.44
N LYS A 455 2.29 9.19 27.75
CA LYS A 455 1.43 9.06 28.94
C LYS A 455 2.12 9.41 30.26
N LYS A 456 3.46 9.31 30.31
CA LYS A 456 4.28 9.74 31.46
C LYS A 456 4.17 11.25 31.77
N TYR A 457 3.67 12.06 30.83
CA TYR A 457 3.40 13.49 31.01
C TYR A 457 1.91 13.82 31.09
N ASN A 458 1.07 13.15 30.30
CA ASN A 458 -0.40 13.26 30.34
C ASN A 458 -1.01 11.85 30.48
N PRO A 459 -1.50 11.44 31.66
CA PRO A 459 -2.04 10.08 31.86
C PRO A 459 -3.21 9.71 30.94
N ASP A 460 -3.97 10.70 30.45
CA ASP A 460 -5.11 10.51 29.55
C ASP A 460 -4.69 10.53 28.06
N PHE A 461 -3.38 10.52 27.77
CA PHE A 461 -2.86 10.62 26.40
C PHE A 461 -3.20 9.39 25.55
N THR A 462 -3.79 9.63 24.37
CA THR A 462 -4.23 8.59 23.43
C THR A 462 -3.38 8.59 22.17
N VAL A 463 -3.08 7.39 21.64
CA VAL A 463 -2.74 7.22 20.22
C VAL A 463 -4.01 6.86 19.47
N GLN A 464 -4.16 7.33 18.23
CA GLN A 464 -5.28 7.02 17.34
C GLN A 464 -4.77 6.67 15.95
N VAL A 465 -5.47 5.77 15.26
CA VAL A 465 -5.34 5.57 13.82
C VAL A 465 -6.49 6.32 13.17
N THR A 466 -6.17 7.27 12.31
CA THR A 466 -7.09 8.37 11.99
C THR A 466 -7.61 8.37 10.55
N GLU A 467 -6.85 7.82 9.60
CA GLU A 467 -7.08 7.94 8.15
C GLU A 467 -6.65 6.65 7.41
N LEU A 468 -6.96 5.48 7.97
CA LEU A 468 -6.47 4.19 7.46
C LEU A 468 -7.05 3.85 6.09
N ASP A 469 -6.18 3.76 5.10
CA ASP A 469 -6.40 3.08 3.83
C ASP A 469 -5.17 2.21 3.48
N MET A 470 -5.36 1.21 2.62
CA MET A 470 -4.30 0.27 2.27
C MET A 470 -4.20 0.10 0.76
N SER A 471 -3.32 0.90 0.14
CA SER A 471 -3.02 0.84 -1.28
C SER A 471 -2.60 -0.56 -1.71
N ILE A 472 -3.23 -1.08 -2.75
CA ILE A 472 -2.82 -2.36 -3.37
C ILE A 472 -1.56 -2.23 -4.22
N TYR A 473 -1.16 -1.00 -4.53
CA TYR A 473 0.05 -0.69 -5.29
C TYR A 473 1.19 -0.23 -4.40
N ASN A 474 2.42 -0.55 -4.81
CA ASN A 474 3.66 -0.12 -4.16
C ASN A 474 4.30 1.10 -4.83
N SER A 475 3.91 1.42 -6.08
CA SER A 475 4.35 2.61 -6.80
C SER A 475 3.33 3.08 -7.85
N ASP A 476 3.59 4.26 -8.42
CA ASP A 476 2.74 4.87 -9.44
C ASP A 476 2.96 4.29 -10.85
N ASP A 477 4.05 3.56 -11.05
CA ASP A 477 4.36 2.84 -12.29
C ASP A 477 3.64 1.48 -12.38
N GLU A 478 3.05 0.98 -11.28
CA GLU A 478 2.34 -0.30 -11.28
C GLU A 478 1.01 -0.22 -12.06
N PRO A 479 0.76 -1.14 -13.00
CA PRO A 479 -0.43 -1.11 -13.86
C PRO A 479 -1.69 -1.50 -13.09
N GLU A 480 -2.82 -0.87 -13.44
CA GLU A 480 -4.12 -1.16 -12.82
C GLU A 480 -4.54 -2.63 -13.01
N ASN A 481 -4.44 -3.44 -11.95
CA ASN A 481 -4.75 -4.87 -11.96
C ASN A 481 -5.26 -5.32 -10.59
N ILE A 482 -6.53 -5.02 -10.27
CA ILE A 482 -7.18 -5.57 -9.08
C ILE A 482 -7.42 -7.06 -9.32
N THR A 483 -6.70 -7.92 -8.60
CA THR A 483 -6.80 -9.40 -8.69
C THR A 483 -7.14 -10.02 -7.33
N ASN A 484 -7.71 -11.22 -7.34
CA ASN A 484 -8.03 -11.93 -6.08
C ASN A 484 -6.78 -12.13 -5.21
N ASP A 485 -5.65 -12.52 -5.81
CA ASP A 485 -4.40 -12.74 -5.08
C ASP A 485 -3.91 -11.48 -4.35
N ILE A 486 -4.06 -10.31 -4.99
CA ILE A 486 -3.74 -9.00 -4.40
C ILE A 486 -4.72 -8.65 -3.27
N LEU A 487 -6.02 -8.88 -3.45
CA LEU A 487 -7.03 -8.66 -2.40
C LEU A 487 -6.84 -9.61 -1.20
N VAL A 488 -6.38 -10.84 -1.44
CA VAL A 488 -6.01 -11.82 -0.41
C VAL A 488 -4.71 -11.41 0.31
N GLN A 489 -3.74 -10.81 -0.40
CA GLN A 489 -2.58 -10.19 0.24
C GLN A 489 -2.97 -9.01 1.13
N GLN A 490 -3.83 -8.10 0.63
CA GLN A 490 -4.40 -6.98 1.38
C GLN A 490 -5.13 -7.49 2.64
N ALA A 491 -5.89 -8.57 2.52
CA ALA A 491 -6.58 -9.21 3.63
C ALA A 491 -5.62 -9.75 4.70
N SER A 492 -4.53 -10.42 4.31
CA SER A 492 -3.50 -10.89 5.24
C SER A 492 -2.79 -9.73 5.97
N GLN A 493 -2.58 -8.59 5.29
CA GLN A 493 -1.98 -7.41 5.90
C GLN A 493 -2.95 -6.74 6.88
N TYR A 494 -4.24 -6.57 6.52
CA TYR A 494 -5.27 -6.06 7.41
C TYR A 494 -5.46 -6.93 8.67
N LYS A 495 -5.46 -8.28 8.56
CA LYS A 495 -5.52 -9.17 9.73
C LYS A 495 -4.35 -8.91 10.68
N SER A 496 -3.14 -8.90 10.14
CA SER A 496 -1.91 -8.70 10.93
C SER A 496 -1.90 -7.33 11.63
N LEU A 497 -2.39 -6.30 10.93
CA LEU A 497 -2.52 -4.94 11.47
C LEU A 497 -3.58 -4.84 12.57
N PHE A 498 -4.77 -5.42 12.37
CA PHE A 498 -5.84 -5.39 13.36
C PHE A 498 -5.56 -6.28 14.58
N ASP A 499 -4.74 -7.33 14.45
CA ASP A 499 -4.20 -8.04 15.61
C ASP A 499 -3.39 -7.11 16.51
N VAL A 500 -2.43 -6.35 15.94
CA VAL A 500 -1.67 -5.32 16.67
C VAL A 500 -2.59 -4.25 17.27
N TYR A 501 -3.58 -3.76 16.52
CA TYR A 501 -4.50 -2.74 17.06
C TYR A 501 -5.30 -3.24 18.27
N LYS A 502 -5.73 -4.51 18.28
CA LYS A 502 -6.39 -5.11 19.46
C LYS A 502 -5.42 -5.26 20.64
N GLU A 503 -4.20 -5.72 20.39
CA GLU A 503 -3.13 -5.83 21.41
C GLU A 503 -2.83 -4.47 22.06
N GLU A 504 -2.58 -3.45 21.23
CA GLU A 504 -2.28 -2.09 21.69
C GLU A 504 -3.47 -1.44 22.40
N ALA A 505 -4.71 -1.74 22.01
CA ALA A 505 -5.89 -1.29 22.73
C ALA A 505 -6.05 -1.97 24.10
N GLN A 506 -5.69 -3.25 24.24
CA GLN A 506 -5.66 -3.94 25.54
C GLN A 506 -4.56 -3.41 26.47
N LYS A 507 -3.41 -2.99 25.93
CA LYS A 507 -2.40 -2.18 26.64
C LYS A 507 -2.88 -0.75 26.96
N GLY A 508 -4.04 -0.35 26.42
CA GLY A 508 -4.62 0.99 26.52
C GLY A 508 -3.91 2.04 25.68
N ASN A 509 -3.00 1.66 24.77
CA ASN A 509 -2.18 2.54 23.95
C ASN A 509 -2.96 3.16 22.78
N LEU A 510 -3.80 2.36 22.13
CA LEU A 510 -4.62 2.78 20.99
C LEU A 510 -6.09 2.98 21.42
N GLY A 511 -6.66 4.16 21.14
CA GLY A 511 -8.01 4.54 21.59
C GLY A 511 -9.09 4.67 20.50
N LEU A 512 -8.70 4.69 19.22
CA LEU A 512 -9.60 4.86 18.07
C LEU A 512 -8.94 4.32 16.80
N VAL A 513 -9.73 3.72 15.91
CA VAL A 513 -9.31 3.37 14.54
C VAL A 513 -10.34 3.89 13.54
N MET A 514 -9.88 4.60 12.51
CA MET A 514 -10.75 5.15 11.47
C MET A 514 -10.19 4.90 10.07
N PHE A 515 -11.08 4.65 9.13
CA PHE A 515 -10.78 4.46 7.71
C PHE A 515 -10.94 5.78 6.94
N TRP A 516 -10.10 6.01 5.93
CA TRP A 516 -10.23 7.19 5.05
C TRP A 516 -11.10 6.87 3.81
N GLY A 517 -12.38 6.70 4.11
CA GLY A 517 -13.45 6.36 3.19
C GLY A 517 -14.19 5.12 3.69
N ASN A 518 -15.49 5.03 3.38
CA ASN A 518 -16.34 3.95 3.89
C ASN A 518 -16.40 2.73 2.94
N SER A 519 -16.13 2.92 1.65
CA SER A 519 -16.04 1.87 0.63
C SER A 519 -15.28 2.33 -0.62
N ASP A 520 -14.85 1.38 -1.46
CA ASP A 520 -14.04 1.63 -2.66
C ASP A 520 -14.72 2.50 -3.76
N ASP A 521 -15.98 2.94 -3.59
CA ASP A 521 -16.60 3.95 -4.48
C ASP A 521 -16.40 5.40 -4.03
N ASP A 522 -15.80 5.62 -2.86
CA ASP A 522 -15.49 6.95 -2.31
C ASP A 522 -14.06 6.98 -1.71
N SER A 523 -13.10 6.34 -2.39
CA SER A 523 -11.69 6.39 -2.01
C SER A 523 -10.98 7.55 -2.72
N TRP A 524 -10.30 8.41 -1.96
CA TRP A 524 -9.43 9.46 -2.53
C TRP A 524 -8.25 8.92 -3.35
N LEU A 525 -7.92 7.62 -3.19
CA LEU A 525 -6.89 6.92 -3.96
C LEU A 525 -7.39 6.39 -5.32
N ASP A 526 -8.68 6.56 -5.64
CA ASP A 526 -9.15 6.38 -7.01
C ASP A 526 -8.80 7.64 -7.82
N ASN A 527 -8.18 7.45 -9.00
CA ASN A 527 -7.74 8.51 -9.91
C ASN A 527 -6.64 9.45 -9.33
N PHE A 528 -6.11 9.18 -8.15
CA PHE A 528 -4.95 9.85 -7.54
C PHE A 528 -4.08 8.83 -6.78
N PRO A 529 -2.74 8.92 -6.80
CA PRO A 529 -1.91 9.84 -7.58
C PRO A 529 -1.92 9.56 -9.09
N VAL A 530 -2.40 8.39 -9.52
CA VAL A 530 -2.44 7.98 -10.94
C VAL A 530 -3.84 8.18 -11.51
N VAL A 531 -3.96 9.14 -12.43
CA VAL A 531 -5.20 9.42 -13.17
C VAL A 531 -5.68 8.18 -13.92
N GLY A 532 -6.94 7.80 -13.71
CA GLY A 532 -7.59 6.64 -14.31
C GLY A 532 -7.49 5.32 -13.52
N ARG A 533 -6.63 5.22 -12.50
CA ARG A 533 -6.40 3.98 -11.74
C ARG A 533 -7.30 3.90 -10.50
N ASN A 534 -8.04 2.80 -10.31
CA ASN A 534 -8.72 2.48 -9.06
C ASN A 534 -7.77 1.74 -8.09
N ASN A 535 -7.89 1.99 -6.78
CA ASN A 535 -6.98 1.43 -5.77
C ASN A 535 -7.60 0.33 -4.90
N ALA A 536 -8.93 0.29 -4.75
CA ALA A 536 -9.61 -0.69 -3.92
C ALA A 536 -9.00 -0.79 -2.49
N ALA A 537 -8.80 0.36 -1.84
CA ALA A 537 -7.99 0.49 -0.64
C ALA A 537 -8.72 0.18 0.68
N LEU A 538 -10.04 -0.06 0.66
CA LEU A 538 -10.91 -0.07 1.85
C LEU A 538 -11.52 -1.45 2.14
N LEU A 539 -12.35 -1.57 3.18
CA LEU A 539 -12.93 -2.85 3.62
C LEU A 539 -14.12 -3.35 2.78
N PHE A 540 -14.78 -2.45 2.05
CA PHE A 540 -15.99 -2.75 1.28
C PHE A 540 -15.80 -2.35 -0.18
N ASP A 541 -16.35 -3.16 -1.09
CA ASP A 541 -16.26 -2.90 -2.52
C ASP A 541 -17.13 -1.70 -2.93
N ARG A 542 -17.07 -1.33 -4.22
CA ARG A 542 -17.83 -0.22 -4.81
C ARG A 542 -19.36 -0.42 -4.75
N ASN A 543 -19.83 -1.60 -4.33
CA ASN A 543 -21.23 -1.98 -4.15
C ASN A 543 -21.60 -2.17 -2.66
N LEU A 544 -20.76 -1.76 -1.71
CA LEU A 544 -20.93 -1.94 -0.26
C LEU A 544 -21.01 -3.41 0.20
N GLN A 545 -20.35 -4.32 -0.54
CA GLN A 545 -20.20 -5.72 -0.17
C GLN A 545 -18.85 -5.94 0.54
N ALA A 546 -18.82 -6.91 1.45
CA ALA A 546 -17.63 -7.20 2.25
C ALA A 546 -16.49 -7.83 1.43
N LYS A 547 -15.32 -7.18 1.39
CA LYS A 547 -14.11 -7.70 0.73
C LYS A 547 -13.39 -8.76 1.57
N PRO A 548 -12.43 -9.51 0.98
CA PRO A 548 -11.46 -10.32 1.74
C PRO A 548 -10.86 -9.60 2.96
N ALA A 549 -10.53 -8.31 2.83
CA ALA A 549 -10.02 -7.47 3.91
C ALA A 549 -10.97 -7.35 5.12
N TYR A 550 -12.26 -7.13 4.88
CA TYR A 550 -13.27 -7.13 5.93
C TYR A 550 -13.35 -8.50 6.63
N TRP A 551 -13.41 -9.58 5.85
CA TRP A 551 -13.54 -10.91 6.44
C TRP A 551 -12.32 -11.31 7.24
N ALA A 552 -11.11 -10.94 6.81
CA ALA A 552 -9.89 -11.21 7.54
C ALA A 552 -9.89 -10.60 8.96
N ILE A 553 -10.41 -9.38 9.16
CA ILE A 553 -10.43 -8.75 10.49
C ILE A 553 -11.64 -9.14 11.35
N VAL A 554 -12.74 -9.60 10.74
CA VAL A 554 -14.00 -9.96 11.43
C VAL A 554 -14.15 -11.46 11.69
N ASN A 555 -13.86 -12.29 10.69
CA ASN A 555 -13.91 -13.75 10.79
C ASN A 555 -12.96 -14.39 9.74
N PRO A 556 -11.68 -14.61 10.08
CA PRO A 556 -10.67 -15.08 9.14
C PRO A 556 -10.97 -16.45 8.53
N SER A 557 -11.87 -17.26 9.11
CA SER A 557 -12.26 -18.56 8.54
C SER A 557 -13.08 -18.45 7.24
N LYS A 558 -13.37 -17.23 6.76
CA LYS A 558 -14.14 -16.93 5.55
C LYS A 558 -13.31 -16.36 4.40
N VAL A 559 -11.99 -16.26 4.54
CA VAL A 559 -11.11 -15.70 3.51
C VAL A 559 -10.03 -16.72 3.11
N ASP A 560 -9.66 -16.73 1.83
CA ASP A 560 -8.48 -17.47 1.36
C ASP A 560 -7.22 -16.94 2.07
N VAL A 561 -6.28 -17.84 2.37
CA VAL A 561 -5.06 -17.47 3.10
C VAL A 561 -3.94 -17.13 2.11
N TYR A 562 -3.38 -15.93 2.24
CA TYR A 562 -2.18 -15.52 1.49
C TYR A 562 -0.98 -16.40 1.84
N LYS A 563 -0.30 -16.95 0.82
CA LYS A 563 0.85 -17.85 1.02
C LYS A 563 2.16 -17.07 1.15
N LYS A 564 2.54 -16.73 2.38
CA LYS A 564 3.87 -16.14 2.67
C LYS A 564 4.95 -17.07 2.12
N THR A 565 6.00 -16.50 1.52
CA THR A 565 7.14 -17.26 0.99
C THR A 565 8.43 -16.84 1.68
N VAL A 566 9.20 -17.80 2.18
CA VAL A 566 10.51 -17.59 2.82
C VAL A 566 11.61 -18.33 2.06
N ASN A 567 12.69 -17.62 1.74
CA ASN A 567 13.91 -18.22 1.22
C ASN A 567 14.60 -19.01 2.34
N THR A 568 14.79 -20.30 2.10
CA THR A 568 15.45 -21.24 3.00
C THR A 568 16.81 -21.58 2.40
N SER A 569 17.89 -21.04 2.97
CA SER A 569 19.26 -21.19 2.45
C SER A 569 19.78 -22.61 2.63
N SER A 570 20.60 -23.10 1.69
CA SER A 570 21.23 -24.41 1.85
C SER A 570 22.25 -24.41 2.99
N GLY A 571 22.28 -25.49 3.77
CA GLY A 571 23.16 -25.62 4.92
C GLY A 571 22.77 -26.77 5.86
N THR A 572 23.79 -27.39 6.45
CA THR A 572 23.66 -28.46 7.45
C THR A 572 24.17 -27.94 8.81
N PRO A 573 23.32 -27.27 9.61
CA PRO A 573 23.66 -26.84 10.97
C PRO A 573 23.76 -28.04 11.93
N VAL A 574 24.65 -27.93 12.92
CA VAL A 574 24.83 -28.94 13.97
C VAL A 574 23.78 -28.72 15.07
N ILE A 575 22.85 -29.67 15.19
CA ILE A 575 21.88 -29.69 16.29
C ILE A 575 22.59 -30.09 17.58
N GLY A 576 22.54 -29.25 18.62
CA GLY A 576 23.21 -29.51 19.88
C GLY A 576 23.01 -28.41 20.93
N ASN A 577 23.64 -28.56 22.10
CA ASN A 577 23.47 -27.62 23.22
C ASN A 577 23.87 -26.16 22.90
N ASN A 578 24.76 -25.98 21.91
CA ASN A 578 25.14 -24.66 21.38
C ASN A 578 24.37 -24.39 20.09
N VAL A 579 24.07 -23.12 19.81
CA VAL A 579 23.51 -22.68 18.53
C VAL A 579 24.64 -22.65 17.49
N ASP A 580 24.49 -23.35 16.38
CA ASP A 580 25.46 -23.30 15.25
C ASP A 580 25.45 -21.89 14.63
N ALA A 581 26.65 -21.31 14.41
CA ALA A 581 26.81 -20.00 13.79
C ALA A 581 26.18 -19.90 12.39
N LYS A 582 25.96 -21.03 11.69
CA LYS A 582 25.19 -21.07 10.43
C LYS A 582 23.78 -20.51 10.55
N TRP A 583 23.14 -20.59 11.73
CA TRP A 583 21.84 -19.96 11.95
C TRP A 583 21.86 -18.44 11.83
N MET A 584 23.04 -17.82 11.91
CA MET A 584 23.18 -16.37 11.73
C MET A 584 23.34 -15.95 10.27
N THR A 585 23.48 -16.89 9.32
CA THR A 585 23.56 -16.59 7.88
C THR A 585 22.20 -16.59 7.17
N THR A 586 21.12 -16.76 7.93
CA THR A 586 19.74 -16.79 7.41
C THR A 586 18.82 -15.86 8.21
N LYS A 587 17.87 -15.24 7.51
CA LYS A 587 16.89 -14.30 8.08
C LYS A 587 15.79 -15.07 8.81
N SER A 588 15.31 -14.52 9.93
CA SER A 588 14.15 -15.07 10.63
C SER A 588 12.83 -14.59 10.04
N PHE A 589 11.78 -15.40 10.22
CA PHE A 589 10.39 -15.04 10.04
C PHE A 589 9.63 -15.26 11.37
N ASP A 590 8.58 -14.48 11.58
CA ASP A 590 7.87 -14.47 12.86
C ASP A 590 6.62 -15.37 12.83
N VAL A 591 6.41 -16.12 13.90
CA VAL A 591 5.21 -16.94 14.17
C VAL A 591 4.42 -16.23 15.26
N ASN A 592 3.55 -15.32 14.83
CA ASN A 592 2.91 -14.31 15.67
C ASN A 592 1.46 -13.96 15.26
N SER A 593 0.85 -14.67 14.30
CA SER A 593 -0.56 -14.44 13.98
C SER A 593 -1.45 -15.25 14.90
N PHE A 594 -2.18 -14.60 15.80
CA PHE A 594 -3.02 -15.31 16.77
C PHE A 594 -4.32 -15.84 16.12
N VAL A 595 -4.55 -17.15 16.29
CA VAL A 595 -5.81 -17.86 15.97
C VAL A 595 -6.61 -18.19 17.23
N LYS A 596 -6.00 -18.06 18.40
CA LYS A 596 -6.63 -18.13 19.71
C LYS A 596 -5.90 -17.17 20.66
N GLY A 597 -6.64 -16.42 21.47
CA GLY A 597 -6.07 -15.33 22.27
C GLY A 597 -5.69 -14.12 21.40
N LEU A 598 -5.00 -13.15 22.01
CA LEU A 598 -4.39 -12.00 21.34
C LEU A 598 -2.91 -11.81 21.72
N ASP A 599 -2.46 -12.52 22.74
CA ASP A 599 -1.15 -12.48 23.36
C ASP A 599 -0.72 -13.90 23.81
N GLY A 600 0.53 -14.02 24.29
CA GLY A 600 1.15 -15.27 24.72
C GLY A 600 2.32 -15.69 23.83
N ALA A 601 2.61 -16.99 23.79
CA ALA A 601 3.80 -17.53 23.14
C ALA A 601 3.89 -17.23 21.62
N THR A 602 5.03 -16.66 21.19
CA THR A 602 5.39 -16.38 19.78
C THR A 602 6.81 -16.88 19.48
N ALA A 603 7.25 -16.93 18.22
CA ALA A 603 8.64 -17.31 17.92
C ALA A 603 9.25 -16.58 16.74
N LYS A 604 10.57 -16.35 16.81
CA LYS A 604 11.41 -16.01 15.66
C LYS A 604 12.04 -17.28 15.10
N VAL A 605 11.72 -17.61 13.86
CA VAL A 605 12.03 -18.90 13.24
C VAL A 605 12.96 -18.73 12.05
N LYS A 606 13.96 -19.60 11.95
CA LYS A 606 14.96 -19.64 10.88
C LYS A 606 14.98 -21.03 10.26
N SER A 607 15.13 -21.09 8.94
CA SER A 607 15.18 -22.34 8.19
C SER A 607 16.47 -22.49 7.38
N MET A 608 16.96 -23.72 7.26
CA MET A 608 17.99 -24.15 6.29
C MET A 608 17.62 -25.51 5.70
N TRP A 609 18.25 -25.93 4.60
CA TRP A 609 18.00 -27.24 3.99
C TRP A 609 19.28 -27.94 3.50
N ASP A 610 19.26 -29.27 3.48
CA ASP A 610 20.13 -30.09 2.64
C ASP A 610 19.31 -31.13 1.85
N VAL A 611 20.00 -31.98 1.07
CA VAL A 611 19.35 -32.95 0.17
C VAL A 611 18.41 -33.94 0.87
N ASP A 612 18.59 -34.15 2.18
CA ASP A 612 17.82 -35.13 2.96
C ASP A 612 16.90 -34.47 4.02
N ASN A 613 17.14 -33.21 4.40
CA ASN A 613 16.53 -32.61 5.60
C ASN A 613 16.20 -31.11 5.48
N LEU A 614 15.10 -30.73 6.12
CA LEU A 614 14.81 -29.36 6.55
C LEU A 614 15.35 -29.17 7.97
N TYR A 615 16.00 -28.04 8.22
CA TYR A 615 16.45 -27.63 9.54
C TYR A 615 15.64 -26.42 9.99
N ILE A 616 15.17 -26.46 11.24
CA ILE A 616 14.46 -25.35 11.88
C ILE A 616 15.19 -24.94 13.17
N PHE A 617 15.47 -23.65 13.31
CA PHE A 617 15.76 -23.01 14.59
C PHE A 617 14.58 -22.11 14.95
N ALA A 618 14.04 -22.25 16.16
CA ALA A 618 12.99 -21.36 16.65
C ALA A 618 13.39 -20.84 18.03
N ASP A 619 13.44 -19.52 18.18
CA ASP A 619 13.54 -18.85 19.48
C ASP A 619 12.13 -18.46 19.92
N VAL A 620 11.56 -19.23 20.84
CA VAL A 620 10.20 -19.07 21.34
C VAL A 620 10.22 -18.09 22.51
N HIS A 621 9.54 -16.96 22.33
CA HIS A 621 9.27 -15.99 23.38
C HIS A 621 7.96 -16.37 24.09
N ASP A 622 8.07 -16.71 25.37
CA ASP A 622 7.01 -17.27 26.18
C ASP A 622 7.30 -16.97 27.66
N GLU A 623 6.62 -15.95 28.20
CA GLU A 623 6.77 -15.49 29.59
C GLU A 623 5.97 -16.34 30.58
N THR A 624 4.90 -16.98 30.11
CA THR A 624 4.21 -18.06 30.80
C THR A 624 5.03 -19.34 30.75
N VAL A 625 4.74 -20.30 31.64
CA VAL A 625 5.40 -21.61 31.65
C VAL A 625 4.35 -22.66 31.95
N GLY A 626 3.78 -23.22 30.89
CA GLY A 626 2.96 -24.42 30.93
C GLY A 626 3.78 -25.68 30.67
N ASP A 627 3.51 -26.75 31.42
CA ASP A 627 4.15 -28.05 31.21
C ASP A 627 3.76 -28.71 29.87
N LYS A 628 2.77 -28.15 29.16
CA LYS A 628 2.28 -28.62 27.85
C LYS A 628 2.62 -27.69 26.68
N ASP A 629 3.27 -26.55 26.93
CA ASP A 629 3.62 -25.59 25.87
C ASP A 629 4.34 -26.30 24.73
N SER A 630 3.88 -26.04 23.51
CA SER A 630 4.30 -26.83 22.36
C SER A 630 4.39 -26.04 21.07
N VAL A 631 5.38 -26.41 20.27
CA VAL A 631 5.57 -26.00 18.89
C VAL A 631 5.24 -27.19 18.01
N ASP A 632 4.22 -27.03 17.17
CA ASP A 632 3.82 -27.96 16.14
C ASP A 632 4.35 -27.47 14.78
N ILE A 633 5.29 -28.19 14.19
CA ILE A 633 5.85 -27.90 12.86
C ILE A 633 5.17 -28.80 11.83
N TYR A 634 4.69 -28.21 10.73
CA TYR A 634 3.96 -28.88 9.66
C TYR A 634 4.75 -28.76 8.35
N VAL A 635 5.09 -29.90 7.74
CA VAL A 635 5.85 -29.96 6.47
C VAL A 635 5.07 -30.81 5.47
N SER A 636 4.81 -30.31 4.26
CA SER A 636 4.11 -31.12 3.26
C SER A 636 5.02 -32.18 2.64
N ASN A 637 4.58 -33.43 2.64
CA ASN A 637 5.23 -34.51 1.90
C ASN A 637 4.90 -34.46 0.39
N SER A 638 5.41 -35.42 -0.37
CA SER A 638 5.21 -35.51 -1.83
C SER A 638 3.76 -35.74 -2.30
N GLU A 639 2.83 -36.08 -1.39
CA GLU A 639 1.38 -36.14 -1.67
C GLU A 639 0.65 -34.83 -1.34
N GLY A 640 1.35 -33.79 -0.88
CA GLY A 640 0.77 -32.52 -0.45
C GLY A 640 0.10 -32.55 0.92
N LYS A 641 0.28 -33.63 1.70
CA LYS A 641 -0.25 -33.75 3.07
C LYS A 641 0.80 -33.33 4.10
N TYR A 642 0.37 -32.75 5.21
CA TYR A 642 1.29 -32.44 6.30
C TYR A 642 1.77 -33.68 7.06
N GLU A 643 3.08 -33.76 7.24
CA GLU A 643 3.71 -34.41 8.37
C GLU A 643 3.84 -33.41 9.52
N LYS A 644 3.43 -33.83 10.72
CA LYS A 644 3.40 -33.00 11.92
C LYS A 644 4.47 -33.44 12.91
N TYR A 645 5.28 -32.48 13.37
CA TYR A 645 6.32 -32.65 14.37
C TYR A 645 6.00 -31.80 15.61
N SER A 646 5.51 -32.43 16.67
CA SER A 646 5.19 -31.76 17.96
C SER A 646 6.39 -31.76 18.90
N ILE A 647 6.80 -30.57 19.34
CA ILE A 647 7.98 -30.31 20.17
C ILE A 647 7.53 -29.53 21.41
N ASN A 648 7.77 -30.06 22.62
CA ASN A 648 7.53 -29.33 23.86
C ASN A 648 8.85 -28.92 24.53
N ARG A 649 8.76 -28.16 25.63
CA ARG A 649 9.91 -27.67 26.41
C ARG A 649 10.92 -28.75 26.86
N SER A 650 10.56 -30.04 26.81
CA SER A 650 11.41 -31.18 27.20
C SER A 650 11.89 -32.06 26.03
N THR A 651 11.33 -31.92 24.82
CA THR A 651 11.61 -32.80 23.67
C THR A 651 13.08 -32.76 23.27
N ASN A 652 13.86 -33.79 23.60
CA ASN A 652 15.27 -33.92 23.25
C ASN A 652 15.57 -35.32 22.68
N ASN A 653 16.22 -35.39 21.52
CA ASN A 653 16.69 -36.61 20.84
C ASN A 653 17.79 -36.28 19.81
N ASP A 654 18.27 -37.27 19.06
CA ASP A 654 19.37 -37.10 18.07
C ASP A 654 19.08 -36.11 16.92
N ARG A 655 17.81 -35.70 16.74
CA ARG A 655 17.35 -34.75 15.72
C ARG A 655 16.81 -33.44 16.29
N ILE A 656 16.43 -33.40 17.56
CA ILE A 656 15.77 -32.26 18.19
C ILE A 656 16.45 -31.93 19.51
N LYS A 657 16.90 -30.69 19.66
CA LYS A 657 17.41 -30.13 20.90
C LYS A 657 16.52 -28.99 21.35
N VAL A 658 16.11 -29.02 22.62
CA VAL A 658 15.43 -27.90 23.28
C VAL A 658 16.26 -27.39 24.45
N SER A 659 16.43 -26.08 24.54
CA SER A 659 17.20 -25.36 25.55
C SER A 659 16.37 -24.21 26.13
N LYS A 660 16.34 -24.04 27.45
CA LYS A 660 15.63 -22.92 28.09
C LYS A 660 16.37 -21.59 27.88
N THR A 661 15.64 -20.52 27.62
CA THR A 661 16.16 -19.13 27.59
C THR A 661 15.63 -18.33 28.79
N SER A 662 16.01 -17.05 28.90
CA SER A 662 15.48 -16.14 29.93
C SER A 662 14.01 -15.78 29.74
N SER A 663 13.51 -15.86 28.51
CA SER A 663 12.20 -15.37 28.07
C SER A 663 11.41 -16.44 27.31
N GLY A 664 11.68 -17.73 27.56
CA GLY A 664 11.04 -18.85 26.86
C GLY A 664 11.99 -20.02 26.63
N TYR A 665 12.10 -20.48 25.38
CA TYR A 665 12.91 -21.64 25.00
C TYR A 665 13.31 -21.65 23.52
N GLN A 666 14.48 -22.21 23.23
CA GLN A 666 15.00 -22.39 21.87
C GLN A 666 14.88 -23.85 21.44
N ILE A 667 14.46 -24.04 20.19
CA ILE A 667 14.39 -25.32 19.49
C ILE A 667 15.43 -25.32 18.37
N GLN A 668 16.22 -26.39 18.27
CA GLN A 668 16.98 -26.75 17.08
C GLN A 668 16.49 -28.12 16.61
N ALA A 669 15.92 -28.20 15.40
CA ALA A 669 15.33 -29.41 14.85
C ALA A 669 15.88 -29.75 13.46
N LYS A 670 16.11 -31.04 13.21
CA LYS A 670 16.45 -31.66 11.93
C LYS A 670 15.31 -32.58 11.51
N LEU A 671 14.53 -32.16 10.51
CA LEU A 671 13.32 -32.83 10.03
C LEU A 671 13.61 -33.48 8.66
N PRO A 672 13.31 -34.77 8.45
CA PRO A 672 13.48 -35.40 7.14
C PRO A 672 12.57 -34.77 6.07
N LEU A 673 13.03 -34.83 4.81
CA LEU A 673 12.24 -34.44 3.64
C LEU A 673 11.67 -35.68 2.94
N GLU A 674 10.81 -36.45 3.63
CA GLU A 674 10.37 -37.76 3.15
C GLU A 674 9.62 -37.67 1.79
N GLY A 675 10.19 -38.35 0.78
CA GLY A 675 9.65 -38.38 -0.59
C GLY A 675 9.86 -37.11 -1.42
N ILE A 676 10.52 -36.07 -0.90
CA ILE A 676 10.72 -34.79 -1.58
C ILE A 676 12.10 -34.76 -2.24
N GLU A 677 12.16 -34.48 -3.53
CA GLU A 677 13.42 -34.28 -4.26
C GLU A 677 13.96 -32.85 -4.00
N ALA A 678 14.72 -32.70 -2.92
CA ALA A 678 15.28 -31.43 -2.47
C ALA A 678 16.40 -30.92 -3.41
N ARG A 679 16.18 -29.75 -4.03
CA ARG A 679 17.15 -29.05 -4.88
C ARG A 679 16.92 -27.54 -4.83
N LEU A 680 17.84 -26.77 -5.39
CA LEU A 680 17.65 -25.32 -5.60
C LEU A 680 16.36 -25.07 -6.38
N GLY A 681 15.53 -24.14 -5.90
CA GLY A 681 14.22 -23.82 -6.45
C GLY A 681 13.08 -24.75 -6.01
N THR A 682 13.32 -25.82 -5.24
CA THR A 682 12.25 -26.63 -4.65
C THR A 682 11.39 -25.78 -3.73
N LYS A 683 10.07 -25.89 -3.87
CA LYS A 683 9.06 -25.28 -2.99
C LYS A 683 8.40 -26.38 -2.17
N ILE A 684 8.34 -26.21 -0.85
CA ILE A 684 7.57 -27.06 0.05
C ILE A 684 6.53 -26.22 0.80
N ILE A 685 5.36 -26.79 1.08
CA ILE A 685 4.36 -26.13 1.91
C ILE A 685 4.74 -26.35 3.38
N PHE A 686 4.70 -25.29 4.17
CA PHE A 686 5.12 -25.28 5.57
C PHE A 686 4.13 -24.49 6.41
N ASP A 687 3.95 -24.89 7.66
CA ASP A 687 3.39 -24.02 8.69
C ASP A 687 3.93 -24.38 10.07
N MET A 688 3.72 -23.49 11.03
CA MET A 688 4.14 -23.69 12.41
C MET A 688 3.08 -23.08 13.34
N LYS A 689 2.63 -23.85 14.32
CA LYS A 689 1.71 -23.43 15.37
C LYS A 689 2.40 -23.51 16.72
N ILE A 690 2.28 -22.46 17.52
CA ILE A 690 2.71 -22.42 18.91
C ILE A 690 1.44 -22.47 19.76
N ASN A 691 1.40 -23.38 20.73
CA ASN A 691 0.34 -23.50 21.71
C ASN A 691 0.91 -23.11 23.08
N ASP A 692 0.35 -22.07 23.68
CA ASP A 692 0.62 -21.61 25.04
C ASP A 692 -0.41 -22.25 25.99
N ASN A 693 0.04 -22.77 27.13
CA ASN A 693 -0.79 -23.53 28.05
C ASN A 693 -0.77 -22.95 29.47
N ASP A 694 -1.95 -22.93 30.10
CA ASP A 694 -2.03 -22.61 31.52
C ASP A 694 -1.48 -23.75 32.41
N SER A 695 -1.46 -23.52 33.73
CA SER A 695 -1.03 -24.52 34.72
C SER A 695 -1.92 -25.77 34.80
N ASN A 696 -3.13 -25.74 34.24
CA ASN A 696 -4.00 -26.93 34.11
C ASN A 696 -3.69 -27.69 32.80
N GLY A 697 -2.95 -27.03 31.91
CA GLY A 697 -2.59 -27.49 30.58
C GLY A 697 -3.76 -27.42 29.60
N ASP A 698 -4.63 -26.42 29.75
CA ASP A 698 -5.57 -25.97 28.73
C ASP A 698 -4.88 -24.92 27.86
N ILE A 699 -5.12 -24.92 26.55
CA ILE A 699 -4.47 -23.96 25.64
C ILE A 699 -5.11 -22.59 25.85
N THR A 700 -4.34 -21.59 26.28
CA THR A 700 -4.81 -20.21 26.49
C THR A 700 -4.81 -19.44 25.18
N SER A 701 -3.68 -19.46 24.46
CA SER A 701 -3.52 -18.83 23.15
C SER A 701 -2.80 -19.74 22.14
N SER A 702 -2.87 -19.36 20.88
CA SER A 702 -2.12 -20.03 19.82
C SER A 702 -1.77 -19.06 18.70
N ALA A 703 -0.48 -19.00 18.37
CA ALA A 703 0.06 -18.25 17.24
C ALA A 703 0.42 -19.21 16.08
N VAL A 704 0.18 -18.78 14.85
CA VAL A 704 0.55 -19.51 13.61
C VAL A 704 1.45 -18.66 12.72
N TRP A 705 2.13 -19.31 11.77
CA TRP A 705 2.92 -18.61 10.76
C TRP A 705 2.06 -18.13 9.59
N ASN A 706 1.27 -19.02 8.99
CA ASN A 706 0.53 -18.71 7.76
C ASN A 706 -0.99 -18.94 7.87
N ASP A 707 -1.45 -20.13 8.26
CA ASP A 707 -2.86 -20.52 8.29
C ASP A 707 -3.64 -19.87 9.46
N TYR A 708 -3.89 -18.56 9.33
CA TYR A 708 -4.70 -17.78 10.26
C TYR A 708 -6.21 -18.04 10.16
N ALA A 709 -6.65 -18.88 9.20
CA ALA A 709 -8.06 -19.21 8.99
C ALA A 709 -8.49 -20.47 9.76
N SER A 710 -7.56 -21.39 10.05
CA SER A 710 -7.82 -22.61 10.84
C SER A 710 -7.53 -22.43 12.32
N THR A 711 -8.48 -22.78 13.19
CA THR A 711 -8.32 -22.67 14.65
C THR A 711 -7.62 -23.88 15.27
N ASP A 712 -8.06 -25.10 14.94
CA ASP A 712 -7.64 -26.32 15.64
C ASP A 712 -6.50 -27.04 14.91
N THR A 713 -6.75 -27.50 13.69
CA THR A 713 -5.81 -28.25 12.83
C THR A 713 -5.54 -27.45 11.56
N LEU A 714 -4.27 -27.22 11.23
CA LEU A 714 -3.90 -26.43 10.05
C LEU A 714 -4.11 -27.21 8.75
N ASN A 715 -4.53 -26.51 7.70
CA ASN A 715 -4.78 -27.05 6.36
C ASN A 715 -3.57 -26.80 5.44
N PRO A 716 -3.00 -27.83 4.77
CA PRO A 716 -1.98 -27.64 3.74
C PRO A 716 -2.36 -26.64 2.63
N GLU A 717 -3.64 -26.48 2.33
CA GLU A 717 -4.11 -25.50 1.34
C GLU A 717 -3.86 -24.05 1.80
N ASN A 718 -3.80 -23.80 3.12
CA ASN A 718 -3.53 -22.49 3.71
C ASN A 718 -2.07 -22.30 4.13
N GLY A 719 -1.22 -23.31 3.98
CA GLY A 719 0.20 -23.24 4.35
C GLY A 719 1.01 -22.27 3.49
N GLY A 720 2.01 -21.65 4.11
CA GLY A 720 3.02 -20.85 3.43
C GLY A 720 4.04 -21.71 2.70
N ILE A 721 5.03 -21.08 2.08
CA ILE A 721 6.01 -21.73 1.20
C ILE A 721 7.44 -21.51 1.73
N LEU A 722 8.19 -22.59 1.92
CA LEU A 722 9.65 -22.52 1.99
C LEU A 722 10.23 -22.76 0.59
N LEU A 723 10.99 -21.78 0.08
CA LEU A 723 11.69 -21.84 -1.20
C LEU A 723 13.17 -22.13 -0.96
N PHE A 724 13.66 -23.26 -1.46
CA PHE A 724 15.04 -23.69 -1.27
C PHE A 724 16.00 -22.87 -2.12
N SER A 725 16.84 -22.06 -1.47
CA SER A 725 17.83 -21.17 -2.08
C SER A 725 19.26 -21.62 -1.79
N GLN A 726 20.24 -20.97 -2.41
CA GLN A 726 21.66 -21.22 -2.14
C GLN A 726 22.05 -20.77 -0.72
N ALA A 727 23.17 -21.27 -0.21
CA ALA A 727 23.79 -20.79 1.02
C ALA A 727 24.19 -19.31 0.90
N SER A 728 23.78 -18.47 1.86
CA SER A 728 24.35 -17.14 2.01
C SER A 728 25.84 -17.26 2.38
N LYS A 729 26.69 -16.43 1.78
CA LYS A 729 28.14 -16.49 2.00
C LYS A 729 28.49 -16.02 3.42
N LEU A 730 29.53 -16.63 3.99
CA LEU A 730 30.08 -16.30 5.31
C LEU A 730 31.61 -16.33 5.23
N VAL A 731 32.27 -15.33 5.81
CA VAL A 731 33.72 -15.32 6.01
C VAL A 731 34.10 -14.90 7.42
N GLU A 732 35.10 -15.57 8.00
CA GLU A 732 35.68 -15.15 9.28
C GLU A 732 36.63 -13.97 9.07
N VAL A 733 36.45 -12.92 9.86
CA VAL A 733 37.22 -11.67 9.81
C VAL A 733 38.04 -11.56 11.09
N LYS A 734 39.36 -11.48 10.95
CA LYS A 734 40.29 -11.48 12.10
C LYS A 734 40.47 -10.09 12.66
N LYS A 735 40.73 -10.04 13.98
CA LYS A 735 41.03 -8.80 14.66
C LYS A 735 42.37 -8.22 14.20
N GLY A 736 42.38 -6.97 13.78
CA GLY A 736 43.58 -6.29 13.28
C GLY A 736 43.29 -4.85 12.85
N THR A 737 44.26 -3.97 13.06
CA THR A 737 44.22 -2.55 12.69
C THR A 737 45.35 -2.27 11.69
N PRO A 738 45.07 -2.24 10.37
CA PRO A 738 46.03 -1.82 9.34
C PRO A 738 46.22 -0.30 9.35
N VAL A 739 47.31 0.17 8.72
CA VAL A 739 47.43 1.57 8.29
C VAL A 739 46.61 1.73 7.01
N ILE A 740 45.94 2.89 6.84
CA ILE A 740 45.21 3.22 5.61
C ILE A 740 46.06 4.25 4.86
N ASP A 741 46.93 3.76 3.97
CA ASP A 741 47.80 4.61 3.16
C ASP A 741 47.90 4.20 1.67
N GLY A 742 47.27 3.09 1.30
CA GLY A 742 47.23 2.58 -0.08
C GLY A 742 48.33 1.55 -0.36
N SER A 743 49.11 1.16 0.66
CA SER A 743 50.14 0.12 0.62
C SER A 743 49.67 -1.14 1.35
N ILE A 744 49.91 -2.32 0.80
CA ILE A 744 49.47 -3.58 1.43
C ILE A 744 50.38 -3.94 2.62
N ASP A 745 49.93 -3.58 3.83
CA ASP A 745 50.52 -3.99 5.10
C ASP A 745 50.66 -5.51 5.29
N ASP A 746 51.67 -5.94 6.06
CA ASP A 746 51.90 -7.34 6.43
C ASP A 746 50.72 -7.98 7.18
N ILE A 747 49.93 -7.20 7.93
CA ILE A 747 48.79 -7.70 8.72
C ILE A 747 47.70 -8.31 7.83
N TRP A 748 47.54 -7.82 6.60
CA TRP A 748 46.58 -8.34 5.63
C TRP A 748 46.86 -9.81 5.25
N LYS A 749 48.10 -10.30 5.40
CA LYS A 749 48.45 -11.72 5.17
C LYS A 749 47.80 -12.67 6.16
N THR A 750 47.25 -12.15 7.28
CA THR A 750 46.50 -12.95 8.25
C THR A 750 45.03 -13.16 7.85
N ALA A 751 44.46 -12.25 7.05
CA ALA A 751 43.05 -12.24 6.69
C ALA A 751 42.68 -13.33 5.67
N ASN A 752 41.42 -13.77 5.75
CA ASN A 752 40.84 -14.61 4.69
C ASN A 752 40.60 -13.77 3.43
N VAL A 753 40.69 -14.41 2.26
CA VAL A 753 40.45 -13.78 0.95
C VAL A 753 39.09 -14.20 0.43
N ILE A 754 38.28 -13.23 0.00
CA ILE A 754 37.05 -13.42 -0.78
C ILE A 754 37.22 -12.78 -2.16
N SER A 755 36.33 -13.09 -3.09
CA SER A 755 36.38 -12.59 -4.48
C SER A 755 35.00 -12.17 -4.98
N THR A 756 34.97 -11.11 -5.79
CA THR A 756 33.75 -10.65 -6.46
C THR A 756 33.49 -11.48 -7.72
N ASP A 757 33.06 -12.72 -7.54
CA ASP A 757 32.87 -13.67 -8.63
C ASP A 757 31.44 -13.72 -9.19
N VAL A 758 30.47 -13.08 -8.53
CA VAL A 758 29.10 -12.93 -9.03
C VAL A 758 29.09 -11.77 -10.04
N SER A 759 28.92 -12.08 -11.32
CA SER A 759 28.73 -11.04 -12.36
C SER A 759 27.25 -10.66 -12.43
N LEU A 760 26.97 -9.37 -12.25
CA LEU A 760 25.65 -8.75 -12.40
C LEU A 760 25.51 -8.03 -13.75
N GLN A 761 26.63 -7.52 -14.28
CA GLN A 761 26.69 -6.80 -15.54
C GLN A 761 28.05 -7.06 -16.20
N GLY A 762 28.04 -7.33 -17.52
CA GLY A 762 29.25 -7.48 -18.34
C GLY A 762 29.95 -8.84 -18.21
N GLU A 763 30.63 -9.27 -19.27
CA GLU A 763 31.48 -10.46 -19.29
C GLU A 763 32.96 -10.06 -19.32
N GLY A 764 33.79 -10.70 -18.49
CA GLY A 764 35.24 -10.47 -18.47
C GLY A 764 35.67 -9.13 -17.87
N THR A 765 34.76 -8.47 -17.14
CA THR A 765 34.91 -7.15 -16.50
C THR A 765 35.69 -7.21 -15.17
N ALA A 766 36.04 -6.05 -14.62
CA ALA A 766 36.88 -5.86 -13.45
C ALA A 766 36.39 -6.65 -12.22
N LYS A 767 37.34 -7.29 -11.51
CA LYS A 767 37.09 -8.11 -10.32
C LYS A 767 38.07 -7.81 -9.20
N ALA A 768 37.64 -7.96 -7.96
CA ALA A 768 38.46 -7.78 -6.78
C ALA A 768 38.76 -9.10 -6.05
N LYS A 769 39.98 -9.20 -5.51
CA LYS A 769 40.26 -10.00 -4.31
C LYS A 769 40.14 -9.08 -3.11
N VAL A 770 39.34 -9.46 -2.12
CA VAL A 770 39.04 -8.65 -0.95
C VAL A 770 39.53 -9.36 0.30
N ARG A 771 40.13 -8.61 1.22
CA ARG A 771 40.50 -9.05 2.57
C ARG A 771 39.86 -8.14 3.60
N LEU A 772 39.51 -8.74 4.73
CA LEU A 772 38.80 -8.07 5.81
C LEU A 772 39.56 -8.24 7.13
N LEU A 773 39.65 -7.16 7.90
CA LEU A 773 40.08 -7.15 9.29
C LEU A 773 39.08 -6.31 10.11
N TRP A 774 39.11 -6.40 11.44
CA TRP A 774 38.26 -5.57 12.29
C TRP A 774 38.97 -5.09 13.54
N ASP A 775 38.56 -3.94 14.06
CA ASP A 775 38.81 -3.54 15.44
C ASP A 775 37.54 -3.03 16.11
N LYS A 776 37.67 -2.56 17.35
CA LYS A 776 36.57 -2.10 18.19
C LYS A 776 35.62 -1.08 17.51
N ASN A 777 36.11 -0.27 16.56
CA ASN A 777 35.33 0.81 15.94
C ASN A 777 35.24 0.72 14.42
N TYR A 778 35.96 -0.20 13.77
CA TYR A 778 36.10 -0.25 12.32
C TYR A 778 36.06 -1.67 11.75
N ILE A 779 35.40 -1.81 10.60
CA ILE A 779 35.69 -2.87 9.63
C ILE A 779 36.69 -2.32 8.62
N TYR A 780 37.78 -3.05 8.42
CA TYR A 780 38.83 -2.71 7.48
C TYR A 780 38.69 -3.57 6.23
N VAL A 781 38.75 -2.93 5.06
CA VAL A 781 38.64 -3.59 3.77
C VAL A 781 39.87 -3.27 2.92
N LEU A 782 40.53 -4.30 2.40
CA LEU A 782 41.54 -4.18 1.35
C LEU A 782 40.99 -4.89 0.10
N SER A 783 40.91 -4.18 -1.02
CA SER A 783 40.59 -4.75 -2.33
C SER A 783 41.73 -4.57 -3.32
N GLU A 784 42.22 -5.68 -3.88
CA GLU A 784 43.07 -5.72 -5.06
C GLU A 784 42.17 -5.93 -6.28
N VAL A 785 41.94 -4.88 -7.07
CA VAL A 785 41.09 -4.90 -8.27
C VAL A 785 41.97 -5.16 -9.50
N SER A 786 41.62 -6.19 -10.26
CA SER A 786 42.17 -6.44 -11.60
C SER A 786 41.29 -5.80 -12.65
N ASP A 787 41.83 -4.83 -13.36
CA ASP A 787 41.16 -3.98 -14.34
C ASP A 787 42.16 -3.50 -15.41
N GLY A 788 41.82 -3.67 -16.68
CA GLY A 788 42.67 -3.29 -17.80
C GLY A 788 42.50 -1.85 -18.31
N THR A 789 41.49 -1.08 -17.87
CA THR A 789 41.20 0.26 -18.41
C THR A 789 40.45 1.14 -17.40
N LEU A 790 41.20 1.94 -16.61
CA LEU A 790 40.64 2.85 -15.61
C LEU A 790 39.95 4.08 -16.24
N ASP A 791 38.69 4.33 -15.87
CA ASP A 791 37.83 5.42 -16.30
C ASP A 791 36.93 5.98 -15.17
N LYS A 792 36.98 7.30 -14.97
CA LYS A 792 36.14 8.07 -14.04
C LYS A 792 35.35 9.19 -14.71
N THR A 793 35.24 9.16 -16.04
CA THR A 793 34.68 10.29 -16.82
C THR A 793 33.16 10.40 -16.75
N SER A 794 32.44 9.38 -16.25
CA SER A 794 31.00 9.52 -15.97
C SER A 794 30.75 10.53 -14.84
N LYS A 795 29.66 11.30 -15.01
CA LYS A 795 29.13 12.20 -13.97
C LYS A 795 28.43 11.43 -12.85
N ASN A 796 27.97 10.22 -13.12
CA ASN A 796 27.31 9.35 -12.15
C ASN A 796 28.40 8.62 -11.37
N LEU A 797 28.56 8.92 -10.07
CA LEU A 797 29.65 8.37 -9.26
C LEU A 797 29.62 6.84 -9.10
N HIS A 798 28.46 6.21 -9.33
CA HIS A 798 28.28 4.76 -9.33
C HIS A 798 28.57 4.10 -10.69
N GLU A 799 28.94 4.89 -11.71
CA GLU A 799 29.35 4.42 -13.04
C GLU A 799 30.85 4.55 -13.31
N GLN A 800 31.62 5.04 -12.34
CA GLN A 800 33.08 5.14 -12.42
C GLN A 800 33.72 3.85 -11.92
N ASP A 801 34.95 3.57 -12.37
CA ASP A 801 35.74 2.46 -11.81
C ASP A 801 35.98 2.66 -10.31
N SER A 802 35.29 1.83 -9.55
CA SER A 802 35.13 2.02 -8.12
C SER A 802 34.77 0.73 -7.42
N VAL A 803 35.08 0.70 -6.14
CA VAL A 803 34.67 -0.36 -5.23
C VAL A 803 33.64 0.15 -4.24
N GLU A 804 32.70 -0.71 -3.87
CA GLU A 804 31.65 -0.44 -2.90
C GLU A 804 31.64 -1.50 -1.80
N ALA A 805 31.54 -1.07 -0.55
CA ALA A 805 31.28 -1.93 0.59
C ALA A 805 29.89 -1.59 1.17
N PHE A 806 29.11 -2.63 1.41
CA PHE A 806 27.77 -2.56 1.99
C PHE A 806 27.82 -3.19 3.37
N ILE A 807 27.26 -2.53 4.38
CA ILE A 807 27.25 -3.00 5.76
C ILE A 807 25.86 -2.86 6.38
N ASP A 808 25.47 -3.90 7.14
CA ASP A 808 24.26 -4.04 7.96
C ASP A 808 24.79 -4.48 9.34
N GLU A 809 24.83 -3.58 10.33
CA GLU A 809 25.51 -3.85 11.62
C GLU A 809 24.71 -4.82 12.51
N ASN A 810 23.39 -4.84 12.34
CA ASN A 810 22.46 -5.66 13.09
C ASN A 810 22.13 -7.02 12.41
N ASN A 811 22.46 -7.16 11.12
CA ASN A 811 22.19 -8.29 10.20
C ASN A 811 20.69 -8.61 10.02
N ALA A 812 19.81 -7.60 10.03
CA ALA A 812 18.37 -7.75 9.86
C ALA A 812 17.95 -7.99 8.40
N ARG A 813 18.80 -7.64 7.42
CA ARG A 813 18.59 -7.91 5.99
C ARG A 813 17.23 -7.39 5.53
N THR A 814 16.98 -6.13 5.87
CA THR A 814 15.78 -5.34 5.60
C THR A 814 15.52 -5.19 4.10
N SER A 815 14.25 -4.94 3.74
CA SER A 815 13.85 -4.70 2.35
C SER A 815 14.26 -3.31 1.84
N ASP A 816 14.69 -2.43 2.75
CA ASP A 816 15.10 -1.05 2.56
C ASP A 816 16.19 -0.73 3.59
N TYR A 817 17.04 0.26 3.34
CA TYR A 817 18.06 0.66 4.29
C TYR A 817 17.43 1.16 5.61
N ASP A 818 17.76 0.52 6.72
CA ASP A 818 17.46 0.98 8.06
C ASP A 818 18.58 1.86 8.64
N ASN A 819 18.45 2.25 9.91
CA ASN A 819 19.31 3.25 10.56
C ASN A 819 20.80 2.83 10.67
N ASP A 820 21.15 1.54 10.60
CA ASP A 820 22.55 1.08 10.62
C ASP A 820 23.05 0.49 9.29
N ASP A 821 22.18 0.45 8.27
CA ASP A 821 22.56 0.11 6.90
C ASP A 821 23.33 1.26 6.20
N ALA A 822 24.48 0.97 5.61
CA ALA A 822 25.30 1.97 4.92
C ALA A 822 26.09 1.44 3.70
N GLN A 823 26.25 2.32 2.70
CA GLN A 823 27.02 2.08 1.47
C GLN A 823 28.23 3.02 1.42
N TYR A 824 29.43 2.45 1.29
CA TYR A 824 30.71 3.16 1.20
C TYR A 824 31.34 2.90 -0.16
N ARG A 825 31.50 3.92 -1.01
CA ARG A 825 32.13 3.80 -2.34
C ARG A 825 33.43 4.60 -2.41
N VAL A 826 34.46 4.04 -3.04
CA VAL A 826 35.74 4.71 -3.32
C VAL A 826 36.18 4.40 -4.75
N ASN A 827 36.53 5.41 -5.55
CA ASN A 827 37.09 5.20 -6.89
C ASN A 827 38.62 5.03 -6.87
N TYR A 828 39.23 4.62 -7.99
CA TYR A 828 40.69 4.37 -8.08
C TYR A 828 41.58 5.60 -7.82
N ASP A 829 41.01 6.82 -7.80
CA ASP A 829 41.69 8.08 -7.47
C ASP A 829 41.46 8.49 -5.99
N ASN A 830 40.89 7.60 -5.17
CA ASN A 830 40.55 7.79 -3.76
C ASN A 830 39.43 8.82 -3.48
N GLU A 831 38.51 9.06 -4.42
CA GLU A 831 37.34 9.91 -4.16
C GLU A 831 36.22 9.11 -3.50
N GLN A 832 35.71 9.62 -2.37
CA GLN A 832 34.71 8.95 -1.55
C GLN A 832 33.27 9.34 -1.94
N SER A 833 32.41 8.35 -2.14
CA SER A 833 30.96 8.52 -2.28
C SER A 833 30.21 7.39 -1.55
N GLY A 834 28.90 7.25 -1.76
CA GLY A 834 28.08 6.26 -1.06
C GLY A 834 26.66 6.74 -0.79
N GLY A 835 25.94 5.99 0.03
CA GLY A 835 24.52 6.16 0.35
C GLY A 835 24.17 5.51 1.70
N GLY A 836 22.88 5.44 2.02
CA GLY A 836 22.41 4.96 3.33
C GLY A 836 22.89 5.85 4.49
N ASN A 837 22.98 5.28 5.69
CA ASN A 837 23.34 5.99 6.92
C ASN A 837 24.86 6.09 7.16
N ARG A 838 25.61 6.30 6.07
CA ARG A 838 27.07 6.42 6.02
C ARG A 838 27.61 7.50 6.98
N ILE A 839 28.45 7.09 7.93
CA ILE A 839 29.19 8.01 8.82
C ILE A 839 30.39 8.62 8.06
N VAL A 840 30.21 9.82 7.49
CA VAL A 840 31.23 10.48 6.65
C VAL A 840 32.49 10.88 7.43
N ASP A 841 32.36 11.63 8.54
CA ASP A 841 33.50 12.25 9.24
C ASP A 841 34.52 11.29 9.85
N LYS A 842 34.17 10.00 9.97
CA LYS A 842 35.04 8.94 10.50
C LYS A 842 35.55 7.99 9.41
N PHE A 843 34.99 8.04 8.20
CA PHE A 843 35.39 7.17 7.10
C PHE A 843 36.77 7.54 6.58
N LYS A 844 37.61 6.54 6.31
CA LYS A 844 38.95 6.73 5.76
C LYS A 844 39.16 5.78 4.60
N SER A 845 39.84 6.26 3.57
CA SER A 845 40.24 5.45 2.44
C SER A 845 41.58 5.91 1.87
N ALA A 846 42.27 4.98 1.22
CA ALA A 846 43.43 5.24 0.38
C ALA A 846 43.35 4.37 -0.87
N ALA A 847 43.86 4.86 -2.01
CA ALA A 847 43.90 4.10 -3.26
C ALA A 847 45.25 4.28 -3.96
N SER A 848 45.70 3.22 -4.64
CA SER A 848 46.94 3.20 -5.43
C SER A 848 46.75 2.39 -6.71
N LYS A 849 47.26 2.87 -7.84
CA LYS A 849 47.18 2.17 -9.14
C LYS A 849 48.26 1.09 -9.23
N THR A 850 47.92 -0.04 -9.85
CA THR A 850 48.86 -1.12 -10.18
C THR A 850 49.05 -1.19 -11.70
N ASP A 851 49.95 -2.07 -12.17
CA ASP A 851 50.16 -2.30 -13.61
C ASP A 851 48.95 -2.97 -14.30
N ASP A 852 48.05 -3.55 -13.50
CA ASP A 852 46.93 -4.42 -13.89
C ASP A 852 45.59 -4.05 -13.22
N GLY A 853 45.47 -2.82 -12.70
CA GLY A 853 44.27 -2.32 -12.04
C GLY A 853 44.59 -1.33 -10.90
N TYR A 854 44.02 -1.57 -9.72
CA TYR A 854 44.19 -0.69 -8.56
C TYR A 854 43.91 -1.39 -7.22
N VAL A 855 44.50 -0.85 -6.16
CA VAL A 855 44.28 -1.22 -4.77
C VAL A 855 43.47 -0.12 -4.08
N VAL A 856 42.52 -0.51 -3.24
CA VAL A 856 41.83 0.38 -2.30
C VAL A 856 41.89 -0.21 -0.89
N GLU A 857 42.20 0.63 0.08
CA GLU A 857 42.02 0.38 1.50
C GLU A 857 40.89 1.26 2.06
N MET A 858 40.06 0.69 2.93
CA MET A 858 39.00 1.39 3.64
C MET A 858 39.05 1.09 5.14
N ALA A 859 38.75 2.09 5.97
CA ALA A 859 38.32 1.90 7.36
C ALA A 859 36.87 2.38 7.48
N ILE A 860 35.95 1.44 7.48
CA ILE A 860 34.50 1.64 7.58
C ILE A 860 34.15 1.79 9.06
N PRO A 861 33.72 2.97 9.53
CA PRO A 861 33.37 3.19 10.93
C PRO A 861 32.04 2.50 11.27
N LEU A 862 31.96 1.95 12.48
CA LEU A 862 30.73 1.38 13.03
C LEU A 862 30.01 2.39 13.94
N ASN A 863 28.69 2.34 13.96
CA ASN A 863 27.84 3.01 14.94
C ASN A 863 28.01 2.36 16.32
N ASN A 864 28.05 1.02 16.36
CA ASN A 864 28.20 0.23 17.57
C ASN A 864 29.63 -0.32 17.72
N GLN A 865 30.04 -0.61 18.96
CA GLN A 865 31.37 -1.18 19.22
C GLN A 865 31.38 -2.67 18.88
N ALA A 866 32.24 -3.07 17.94
CA ALA A 866 32.36 -4.45 17.51
C ALA A 866 32.84 -5.37 18.64
N VAL A 867 32.28 -6.59 18.68
CA VAL A 867 32.64 -7.64 19.65
C VAL A 867 32.99 -8.98 18.98
N VAL A 868 33.78 -9.79 19.68
CA VAL A 868 34.14 -11.14 19.22
C VAL A 868 32.89 -12.02 19.16
N ASN A 869 32.78 -12.82 18.10
CA ASN A 869 31.62 -13.65 17.71
C ASN A 869 30.38 -12.86 17.26
N GLN A 870 30.50 -11.54 17.01
CA GLN A 870 29.46 -10.79 16.30
C GLN A 870 29.44 -11.17 14.82
N ILE A 871 28.26 -11.17 14.22
CA ILE A 871 28.07 -11.29 12.77
C ILE A 871 27.40 -10.04 12.25
N LEU A 872 27.98 -9.44 11.20
CA LEU A 872 27.41 -8.32 10.46
C LEU A 872 26.98 -8.82 9.07
N GLY A 873 25.95 -8.21 8.49
CA GLY A 873 25.69 -8.33 7.06
C GLY A 873 26.75 -7.56 6.29
N PHE A 874 27.26 -8.15 5.21
CA PHE A 874 28.29 -7.51 4.39
C PHE A 874 28.21 -7.91 2.92
N ASP A 875 28.42 -6.96 2.01
CA ASP A 875 28.75 -7.25 0.62
C ASP A 875 29.84 -6.31 0.08
N PHE A 876 30.46 -6.72 -1.02
CA PHE A 876 31.50 -5.95 -1.70
C PHE A 876 31.36 -6.03 -3.21
N GLN A 877 31.35 -4.88 -3.88
CA GLN A 877 31.14 -4.73 -5.32
C GLN A 877 32.30 -4.00 -5.99
N VAL A 878 32.56 -4.34 -7.24
CA VAL A 878 33.40 -3.60 -8.20
C VAL A 878 32.51 -3.13 -9.34
N ASN A 879 32.63 -1.85 -9.70
CA ASN A 879 32.12 -1.28 -10.94
C ASN A 879 33.26 -1.20 -11.96
N ASP A 880 32.97 -1.57 -13.22
CA ASP A 880 33.86 -1.47 -14.38
C ASP A 880 33.30 -0.43 -15.38
N ALA A 881 34.12 0.52 -15.83
CA ALA A 881 33.74 1.63 -16.68
C ALA A 881 34.60 1.76 -17.94
N THR A 882 33.99 2.21 -19.05
CA THR A 882 34.76 2.56 -20.26
C THR A 882 34.03 3.59 -21.11
N ASN A 883 34.75 4.64 -21.51
CA ASN A 883 34.23 5.82 -22.23
C ASN A 883 33.08 6.54 -21.49
N GLY A 884 33.18 6.63 -20.17
CA GLY A 884 32.22 7.36 -19.33
C GLY A 884 30.87 6.66 -19.16
N THR A 885 30.86 5.33 -19.21
CA THR A 885 29.67 4.49 -18.98
C THR A 885 30.09 3.21 -18.27
N ARG A 886 29.31 2.78 -17.26
CA ARG A 886 29.53 1.49 -16.58
C ARG A 886 29.24 0.34 -17.53
N ASN A 887 30.25 -0.46 -17.84
CA ASN A 887 30.13 -1.64 -18.68
C ASN A 887 29.94 -2.93 -17.83
N GLY A 888 30.32 -2.91 -16.55
CA GLY A 888 30.36 -4.09 -15.71
C GLY A 888 30.15 -3.85 -14.23
N VAL A 889 29.66 -4.90 -13.56
CA VAL A 889 29.43 -4.97 -12.11
C VAL A 889 29.70 -6.40 -11.66
N ASN A 890 30.65 -6.56 -10.74
CA ASN A 890 30.95 -7.85 -10.09
C ASN A 890 30.86 -7.69 -8.57
N ILE A 891 30.21 -8.63 -7.87
CA ILE A 891 29.89 -8.55 -6.43
C ILE A 891 30.26 -9.83 -5.70
N TRP A 892 30.36 -9.79 -4.37
CA TRP A 892 30.69 -10.96 -3.56
C TRP A 892 29.48 -11.87 -3.34
N CYS A 893 28.31 -11.40 -2.91
CA CYS A 893 27.18 -12.28 -2.53
C CYS A 893 25.83 -12.02 -3.24
N ASP A 894 25.34 -10.78 -3.29
CA ASP A 894 23.98 -10.46 -3.75
C ASP A 894 23.81 -10.57 -5.29
N GLU A 895 23.05 -11.55 -5.76
CA GLU A 895 22.77 -11.79 -7.18
C GLU A 895 21.70 -10.84 -7.78
N SER A 896 21.09 -9.94 -7.00
CA SER A 896 19.94 -9.13 -7.45
C SER A 896 20.28 -7.81 -8.15
N SER A 897 21.52 -7.33 -8.04
CA SER A 897 21.92 -5.97 -8.46
C SER A 897 21.18 -4.81 -7.75
N MET A 898 20.51 -5.09 -6.62
CA MET A 898 19.69 -4.11 -5.88
C MET A 898 20.32 -3.68 -4.55
N THR A 899 21.57 -4.05 -4.27
CA THR A 899 22.29 -3.82 -3.00
C THR A 899 22.40 -2.33 -2.61
N TRP A 900 22.32 -1.43 -3.60
CA TRP A 900 22.22 0.02 -3.41
C TRP A 900 20.89 0.50 -2.79
N SER A 901 19.89 -0.37 -2.69
CA SER A 901 18.52 -0.08 -2.22
C SER A 901 17.99 -1.05 -1.16
N THR A 902 18.44 -2.31 -1.16
CA THR A 902 18.05 -3.34 -0.19
C THR A 902 19.24 -4.21 0.20
N LEU A 903 19.37 -4.55 1.48
CA LEU A 903 20.42 -5.44 1.99
C LEU A 903 19.94 -6.88 2.24
N LYS A 904 18.76 -7.24 1.71
CA LYS A 904 18.10 -8.55 1.94
C LYS A 904 18.97 -9.78 1.62
N ASN A 905 19.82 -9.70 0.60
CA ASN A 905 20.50 -10.85 -0.01
C ASN A 905 22.01 -10.92 0.28
N ILE A 906 22.57 -9.98 1.05
CA ILE A 906 24.03 -9.85 1.23
C ILE A 906 24.66 -11.04 1.96
N GLY A 907 26.00 -11.10 1.95
CA GLY A 907 26.78 -12.07 2.69
C GLY A 907 26.88 -11.76 4.18
N ASN A 908 27.76 -12.45 4.88
CA ASN A 908 27.95 -12.35 6.32
C ASN A 908 29.44 -12.30 6.67
N ILE A 909 29.80 -11.48 7.65
CA ILE A 909 31.15 -11.48 8.23
C ILE A 909 31.10 -11.85 9.71
N LEU A 910 31.85 -12.87 10.13
CA LEU A 910 31.97 -13.30 11.53
C LEU A 910 33.25 -12.74 12.14
N LEU A 911 33.12 -11.87 13.13
CA LEU A 911 34.24 -11.20 13.78
C LEU A 911 34.92 -12.15 14.78
N ILE A 912 36.10 -12.66 14.45
CA ILE A 912 36.88 -13.57 15.30
C ILE A 912 38.05 -12.86 16.00
N GLY A 913 38.38 -13.34 17.20
CA GLY A 913 39.28 -12.69 18.17
C GLY A 913 40.78 -12.79 17.87
#